data_AF-A0A0W0G5W3-F1
#
_entry.id   AF-A0A0W0G5W3-F1
#
_cell.length_a   1.000
_cell.length_b   1.000
_cell.length_c   1.000
_cell.angle_alpha   90.00
_cell.angle_beta   90.00
_cell.angle_gamma   90.00
#
_symmetry.space_group_name_H-M   'P 1'
#
loop_
_entity.id
_entity.type
_entity.pdbx_description
1 polymer ?
#
loop_
_entity_poly.entity_id
_entity_poly.type
_entity_poly.pdbx_seq_one_letter_code
_entity_poly.pdbx_strand_id
1 'polypeptide(L)'
;MALPVALAMAGVQLEAQADLLARRQYTGTGDVQFDNYSLILNGQRIFLHSGEFHTFRIPIPSLWPDILQKYKAAGLNSISVYEPMVLLNPSRGVVDFDGWRGLKQLYEVAMEIGLWVVMRPVASLREAHEEKQYINAEVSAGGVSHWITSEIAGDLRSNDSDWREAWQDYILGVIRETRDYQITNGGPVIAIQLDNEYTAEEGMDYFEDLKRVYQDPANGIVVPLTYNDPYRGKAFINGTGSVDLYGLDSYPQAFDCSHPDLWKPVTPNYHQYHQEVNPSQPWYIPEFQVGSYDPWGPTAPGYEQCRKLTDAEFESVFNLQLWASNAKLINYYMSPFKMSDPVFPFSSGVYTSYDYGAPIAEARTLTPKYTQLKMQGIFLRSSPEFYKTNWIGDTSTNLTEGGVSAVNNTPPAFVTLLRNPDSDAGFWILRQNDSTSTSTSIFNLDITTKADSTKPFRLPYPIILQGRESKVIVTDYLFGASSHLTYTTAQVLFAGVIDGRDVLFLYGDSDQTYITSVNLTGTSSPARSPFIQVDDRRVITVLAGAEGLFTVWDSETQLVLYADTPTAETFYAPAITVPNSDDNPYSKFWSFGTNETVLVAGPYLVREATYSKDRKQLDLRGDLDITTNVTNVTLVAPKTVTSVTWNGMSVSLDDVLGSVMTGTISSSKSGLLAKDTVVELGHWKYADSLPEIRGCFDDSGWVEANHTQTNIPHPMLYGDGRVLYGCDYGFCENIVLWRGHFMGTGMEKSVNLSVNGGEAFSASVWLNDVFLKTTYGNSTNNNNIIAETDEVFAFLEGIVEEGEINVITIVQDNMGLDEAEDNRNSMKSPRGIRGFQLNTGNFLSWKVQGKIGGYTNFPDKVRGLLNEGGLFGERKGWHLPGFDSSTWESRDELSLDAEAGVGFFVTTFELDTPCGIDIMMSFVFEEEFGLPYRALLFVNGWMMGKRVGNLGPQAKFPVHEGILNYHGMNTMAIALWAMEPGIDIVPQLRLVVDSVFEGGVGRIEVNNPGWTAQGRE
;
A
#
# COMPACT_ATOMS: atom_id res chain seq x y z
N MET A 1 -25.25 -8.61 66.93
CA MET A 1 -25.06 -9.69 65.95
C MET A 1 -25.06 -9.05 64.57
N ALA A 2 -24.00 -9.20 63.78
CA ALA A 2 -23.82 -8.40 62.55
C ALA A 2 -22.98 -9.14 61.47
N LEU A 3 -23.51 -10.28 61.01
CA LEU A 3 -23.27 -10.88 59.69
C LEU A 3 -24.63 -11.50 59.27
N PRO A 4 -25.03 -11.54 57.98
CA PRO A 4 -24.23 -11.26 56.78
C PRO A 4 -24.78 -10.12 55.89
N VAL A 5 -23.90 -9.28 55.34
CA VAL A 5 -24.22 -8.35 54.23
C VAL A 5 -23.06 -8.28 53.22
N ALA A 6 -21.81 -8.24 53.70
CA ALA A 6 -20.62 -8.07 52.85
C ALA A 6 -20.46 -9.13 51.74
N LEU A 7 -20.81 -10.39 51.98
CA LEU A 7 -20.70 -11.45 50.97
C LEU A 7 -21.65 -11.25 49.77
N ALA A 8 -22.82 -10.64 49.98
CA ALA A 8 -23.80 -10.45 48.92
C ALA A 8 -23.35 -9.35 47.93
N MET A 9 -22.78 -8.25 48.44
CA MET A 9 -22.26 -7.18 47.57
C MET A 9 -21.01 -7.62 46.80
N ALA A 10 -20.11 -8.39 47.43
CA ALA A 10 -18.95 -8.96 46.76
C ALA A 10 -19.35 -9.97 45.67
N GLY A 11 -20.34 -10.84 45.94
CA GLY A 11 -20.90 -11.75 44.94
C GLY A 11 -21.50 -11.01 43.75
N VAL A 12 -22.38 -10.03 44.01
CA VAL A 12 -23.04 -9.26 42.94
C VAL A 12 -22.07 -8.41 42.12
N GLN A 13 -20.97 -7.90 42.70
CA GLN A 13 -19.93 -7.22 41.89
C GLN A 13 -19.08 -8.20 41.06
N LEU A 14 -18.78 -9.40 41.58
CA LEU A 14 -18.09 -10.44 40.80
C LEU A 14 -18.99 -11.01 39.69
N GLU A 15 -20.29 -11.20 39.94
CA GLU A 15 -21.26 -11.63 38.94
C GLU A 15 -21.51 -10.52 37.90
N ALA A 16 -21.60 -9.24 38.30
CA ALA A 16 -21.70 -8.12 37.34
C ALA A 16 -20.41 -7.92 36.51
N GLN A 17 -19.23 -8.16 37.08
CA GLN A 17 -18.00 -8.20 36.29
C GLN A 17 -17.91 -9.46 35.41
N ALA A 18 -18.48 -10.59 35.82
CA ALA A 18 -18.56 -11.79 34.99
C ALA A 18 -19.55 -11.64 33.82
N ASP A 19 -20.65 -10.92 33.99
CA ASP A 19 -21.59 -10.55 32.91
C ASP A 19 -20.99 -9.47 31.98
N LEU A 20 -20.22 -8.50 32.50
CA LEU A 20 -19.43 -7.59 31.66
C LEU A 20 -18.24 -8.28 30.96
N LEU A 21 -17.82 -9.44 31.48
CA LEU A 21 -16.87 -10.36 30.84
C LEU A 21 -17.57 -11.56 30.19
N ALA A 22 -18.88 -11.45 29.88
CA ALA A 22 -19.63 -12.46 29.13
C ALA A 22 -19.06 -12.55 27.72
N ARG A 23 -18.09 -13.45 27.56
CA ARG A 23 -17.25 -13.57 26.37
C ARG A 23 -18.11 -13.62 25.11
N ARG A 24 -17.96 -12.61 24.25
CA ARG A 24 -18.43 -12.67 22.86
C ARG A 24 -17.49 -13.61 22.07
N GLN A 25 -17.51 -14.89 22.43
CA GLN A 25 -16.79 -15.91 21.68
C GLN A 25 -17.35 -15.93 20.26
N TYR A 26 -16.45 -15.87 19.27
CA TYR A 26 -16.85 -15.95 17.89
C TYR A 26 -17.42 -17.35 17.58
N THR A 27 -18.58 -17.40 16.92
CA THR A 27 -19.35 -18.65 16.71
C THR A 27 -19.56 -19.02 15.24
N GLY A 28 -18.99 -18.28 14.28
CA GLY A 28 -19.19 -18.54 12.84
C GLY A 28 -18.47 -19.79 12.34
N THR A 29 -17.20 -19.99 12.71
CA THR A 29 -16.46 -21.23 12.46
C THR A 29 -15.48 -21.57 13.60
N GLY A 30 -15.09 -22.84 13.70
CA GLY A 30 -14.00 -23.30 14.57
C GLY A 30 -12.61 -23.12 13.96
N ASP A 31 -12.52 -22.93 12.64
CA ASP A 31 -11.27 -22.83 11.89
C ASP A 31 -10.61 -21.45 12.02
N VAL A 32 -11.40 -20.42 12.37
CA VAL A 32 -10.96 -19.10 12.84
C VAL A 32 -11.59 -18.83 14.19
N GLN A 33 -10.74 -18.67 15.19
CA GLN A 33 -11.10 -18.32 16.56
C GLN A 33 -10.16 -17.22 17.06
N PHE A 34 -10.51 -16.61 18.20
CA PHE A 34 -9.63 -15.67 18.89
C PHE A 34 -9.99 -15.54 20.36
N ASP A 35 -9.05 -15.02 21.14
CA ASP A 35 -9.24 -14.59 22.53
C ASP A 35 -8.45 -13.30 22.81
N ASN A 36 -8.37 -12.87 24.06
CA ASN A 36 -7.72 -11.63 24.50
C ASN A 36 -6.19 -11.54 24.25
N TYR A 37 -5.63 -12.45 23.45
CA TYR A 37 -4.22 -12.47 23.08
C TYR A 37 -4.03 -12.39 21.56
N SER A 38 -4.56 -13.35 20.80
CA SER A 38 -4.22 -13.53 19.37
C SER A 38 -5.32 -14.25 18.58
N LEU A 39 -5.23 -14.18 17.24
CA LEU A 39 -5.96 -15.08 16.36
C LEU A 39 -5.49 -16.52 16.57
N ILE A 40 -6.41 -17.46 16.40
CA ILE A 40 -6.23 -18.90 16.47
C ILE A 40 -6.82 -19.47 15.18
N LEU A 41 -5.97 -19.85 14.23
CA LEU A 41 -6.38 -20.51 12.98
C LEU A 41 -6.19 -22.01 13.14
N ASN A 42 -7.18 -22.83 12.78
CA ASN A 42 -7.13 -24.31 12.89
C ASN A 42 -6.59 -24.84 14.24
N GLY A 43 -6.89 -24.14 15.33
CA GLY A 43 -6.43 -24.45 16.70
C GLY A 43 -5.04 -23.92 17.09
N GLN A 44 -4.33 -23.21 16.21
CA GLN A 44 -2.97 -22.71 16.42
C GLN A 44 -2.90 -21.18 16.40
N ARG A 45 -2.20 -20.59 17.37
CA ARG A 45 -2.04 -19.14 17.48
C ARG A 45 -1.17 -18.57 16.38
N ILE A 46 -1.54 -17.40 15.88
CA ILE A 46 -0.68 -16.56 15.04
C ILE A 46 -0.56 -15.15 15.62
N PHE A 47 0.59 -14.52 15.39
CA PHE A 47 0.66 -13.08 15.22
C PHE A 47 0.24 -12.79 13.77
N LEU A 48 -0.77 -11.97 13.53
CA LEU A 48 -1.12 -11.54 12.17
C LEU A 48 -0.13 -10.44 11.77
N HIS A 49 0.82 -10.78 10.90
CA HIS A 49 1.89 -9.90 10.43
C HIS A 49 1.63 -9.62 8.95
N SER A 50 0.90 -8.54 8.69
CA SER A 50 0.24 -8.27 7.41
C SER A 50 0.75 -6.98 6.77
N GLY A 51 0.54 -6.85 5.47
CA GLY A 51 0.74 -5.60 4.74
C GLY A 51 -0.37 -5.37 3.71
N GLU A 52 -0.74 -4.12 3.46
CA GLU A 52 -1.80 -3.78 2.52
C GLU A 52 -1.35 -3.93 1.06
N PHE A 53 -2.10 -4.69 0.25
CA PHE A 53 -1.80 -5.00 -1.15
C PHE A 53 -3.01 -4.74 -2.07
N HIS A 54 -2.86 -3.80 -3.01
CA HIS A 54 -3.93 -3.40 -3.94
C HIS A 54 -3.66 -3.97 -5.34
N THR A 55 -4.40 -5.02 -5.72
CA THR A 55 -4.42 -5.66 -7.05
C THR A 55 -4.51 -4.63 -8.18
N PHE A 56 -5.48 -3.72 -8.08
CA PHE A 56 -5.80 -2.71 -9.09
C PHE A 56 -4.68 -1.71 -9.39
N ARG A 57 -3.72 -1.55 -8.47
CA ARG A 57 -2.55 -0.67 -8.63
C ARG A 57 -1.35 -1.37 -9.28
N ILE A 58 -1.48 -2.66 -9.60
CA ILE A 58 -0.57 -3.43 -10.45
C ILE A 58 -1.42 -4.38 -11.32
N PRO A 59 -2.02 -3.91 -12.44
CA PRO A 59 -2.94 -4.72 -13.26
C PRO A 59 -2.23 -5.78 -14.14
N ILE A 60 -1.18 -6.38 -13.60
CA ILE A 60 -0.32 -7.39 -14.23
C ILE A 60 -0.32 -8.60 -13.28
N PRO A 61 -1.27 -9.54 -13.39
CA PRO A 61 -1.45 -10.60 -12.38
C PRO A 61 -0.24 -11.54 -12.25
N SER A 62 0.52 -11.73 -13.33
CA SER A 62 1.79 -12.46 -13.34
C SER A 62 2.92 -11.76 -12.58
N LEU A 63 2.74 -10.49 -12.20
CA LEU A 63 3.67 -9.70 -11.38
C LEU A 63 3.26 -9.66 -9.89
N TRP A 64 2.02 -10.00 -9.53
CA TRP A 64 1.62 -10.13 -8.11
C TRP A 64 2.52 -11.09 -7.30
N PRO A 65 2.97 -12.24 -7.85
CA PRO A 65 3.92 -13.11 -7.15
C PRO A 65 5.26 -12.45 -6.80
N ASP A 66 5.72 -11.42 -7.54
CA ASP A 66 6.97 -10.72 -7.22
C ASP A 66 6.87 -10.05 -5.86
N ILE A 67 5.80 -9.26 -5.71
CA ILE A 67 5.48 -8.45 -4.55
C ILE A 67 5.16 -9.35 -3.34
N LEU A 68 4.34 -10.37 -3.55
CA LEU A 68 3.91 -11.28 -2.48
C LEU A 68 5.04 -12.23 -2.03
N GLN A 69 6.04 -12.52 -2.88
CA GLN A 69 7.28 -13.17 -2.42
C GLN A 69 8.18 -12.22 -1.61
N LYS A 70 8.26 -10.93 -1.97
CA LYS A 70 8.97 -9.92 -1.15
C LYS A 70 8.33 -9.80 0.25
N TYR A 71 7.00 -9.79 0.35
CA TYR A 71 6.27 -9.93 1.61
C TYR A 71 6.72 -11.15 2.44
N LYS A 72 6.68 -12.33 1.82
CA LYS A 72 7.03 -13.61 2.46
C LYS A 72 8.48 -13.63 2.96
N ALA A 73 9.38 -12.97 2.23
CA ALA A 73 10.79 -12.80 2.58
C ALA A 73 11.00 -11.78 3.71
N ALA A 74 10.19 -10.72 3.78
CA ALA A 74 10.12 -9.76 4.89
C ALA A 74 9.50 -10.32 6.19
N GLY A 75 9.25 -11.62 6.27
CA GLY A 75 8.68 -12.23 7.46
C GLY A 75 7.17 -12.01 7.65
N LEU A 76 6.49 -11.31 6.74
CA LEU A 76 5.02 -11.23 6.72
C LEU A 76 4.42 -12.64 6.52
N ASN A 77 3.18 -12.81 6.97
CA ASN A 77 2.42 -14.06 6.87
C ASN A 77 1.00 -13.88 6.33
N SER A 78 0.59 -12.63 6.09
CA SER A 78 -0.76 -12.27 5.66
C SER A 78 -0.72 -11.05 4.72
N ILE A 79 -1.81 -10.80 4.02
CA ILE A 79 -2.09 -9.55 3.31
C ILE A 79 -3.46 -9.00 3.70
N SER A 80 -3.58 -7.68 3.62
CA SER A 80 -4.87 -6.99 3.57
C SER A 80 -5.11 -6.47 2.15
N VAL A 81 -6.38 -6.44 1.71
CA VAL A 81 -6.74 -6.18 0.31
C VAL A 81 -7.99 -5.32 0.18
N TYR A 82 -7.84 -4.09 -0.32
CA TYR A 82 -8.95 -3.30 -0.88
C TYR A 82 -9.27 -3.69 -2.32
N GLU A 83 -10.57 -3.65 -2.67
CA GLU A 83 -11.09 -3.87 -4.02
C GLU A 83 -12.17 -2.82 -4.38
N PRO A 84 -11.88 -1.82 -5.23
CA PRO A 84 -12.71 -0.63 -5.40
C PRO A 84 -13.93 -0.88 -6.29
N MET A 85 -15.10 -0.48 -5.78
CA MET A 85 -16.40 -0.69 -6.43
C MET A 85 -16.46 -0.11 -7.86
N VAL A 86 -15.80 1.02 -8.12
CA VAL A 86 -15.75 1.68 -9.44
C VAL A 86 -15.13 0.84 -10.56
N LEU A 87 -14.25 -0.10 -10.24
CA LEU A 87 -13.68 -1.03 -11.22
C LEU A 87 -14.53 -2.29 -11.39
N LEU A 88 -15.09 -2.78 -10.29
CA LEU A 88 -15.79 -4.07 -10.23
C LEU A 88 -17.29 -3.97 -10.56
N ASN A 89 -17.87 -2.78 -10.37
CA ASN A 89 -19.25 -2.42 -10.73
C ASN A 89 -19.26 -1.08 -11.50
N PRO A 90 -18.66 -1.01 -12.71
CA PRO A 90 -18.44 0.25 -13.42
C PRO A 90 -19.74 0.89 -13.96
N SER A 91 -20.84 0.13 -14.06
CA SER A 91 -22.19 0.62 -14.33
C SER A 91 -23.24 -0.27 -13.64
N ARG A 92 -24.44 0.27 -13.42
CA ARG A 92 -25.57 -0.44 -12.77
C ARG A 92 -25.84 -1.80 -13.42
N GLY A 93 -25.87 -2.87 -12.63
CA GLY A 93 -26.11 -4.24 -13.10
C GLY A 93 -24.94 -4.93 -13.81
N VAL A 94 -23.75 -4.32 -13.85
CA VAL A 94 -22.51 -4.96 -14.35
C VAL A 94 -21.65 -5.34 -13.16
N VAL A 95 -21.16 -6.58 -13.10
CA VAL A 95 -20.20 -7.03 -12.09
C VAL A 95 -19.06 -7.78 -12.78
N ASP A 96 -17.84 -7.26 -12.65
CA ASP A 96 -16.63 -7.69 -13.35
C ASP A 96 -15.53 -8.02 -12.35
N PHE A 97 -15.03 -9.26 -12.40
CA PHE A 97 -13.86 -9.75 -11.65
C PHE A 97 -12.89 -10.47 -12.61
N ASP A 98 -12.90 -10.14 -13.91
CA ASP A 98 -12.05 -10.80 -14.91
C ASP A 98 -10.62 -10.23 -14.93
N GLY A 99 -9.66 -11.10 -15.23
CA GLY A 99 -8.25 -10.73 -15.35
C GLY A 99 -7.69 -10.10 -14.07
N TRP A 100 -7.19 -8.87 -14.17
CA TRP A 100 -6.54 -8.18 -13.06
C TRP A 100 -7.50 -7.67 -11.97
N ARG A 101 -8.81 -7.77 -12.20
CA ARG A 101 -9.87 -7.55 -11.20
C ARG A 101 -10.19 -8.83 -10.41
N GLY A 102 -9.50 -9.93 -10.68
CA GLY A 102 -9.82 -11.26 -10.19
C GLY A 102 -9.33 -11.58 -8.79
N LEU A 103 -10.19 -11.35 -7.78
CA LEU A 103 -10.03 -11.85 -6.41
C LEU A 103 -9.67 -13.35 -6.36
N LYS A 104 -10.31 -14.17 -7.20
CA LYS A 104 -10.01 -15.59 -7.32
C LYS A 104 -8.53 -15.87 -7.59
N GLN A 105 -7.94 -15.17 -8.57
CA GLN A 105 -6.53 -15.34 -8.93
C GLN A 105 -5.59 -14.85 -7.82
N LEU A 106 -5.97 -13.77 -7.12
CA LEU A 106 -5.22 -13.29 -5.96
C LEU A 106 -5.20 -14.34 -4.83
N TYR A 107 -6.33 -14.98 -4.53
CA TYR A 107 -6.40 -16.04 -3.51
C TYR A 107 -5.59 -17.29 -3.91
N GLU A 108 -5.57 -17.64 -5.20
CA GLU A 108 -4.73 -18.71 -5.73
C GLU A 108 -3.22 -18.38 -5.55
N VAL A 109 -2.78 -17.16 -5.88
CA VAL A 109 -1.39 -16.71 -5.64
C VAL A 109 -1.05 -16.64 -4.14
N ALA A 110 -1.98 -16.20 -3.29
CA ALA A 110 -1.79 -16.16 -1.84
C ALA A 110 -1.59 -17.57 -1.25
N MET A 111 -2.33 -18.57 -1.73
CA MET A 111 -2.09 -19.99 -1.40
C MET A 111 -0.75 -20.50 -1.94
N GLU A 112 -0.39 -20.15 -3.18
CA GLU A 112 0.88 -20.54 -3.78
C GLU A 112 2.12 -19.94 -3.09
N ILE A 113 1.97 -18.88 -2.30
CA ILE A 113 3.07 -18.26 -1.54
C ILE A 113 2.95 -18.57 -0.03
N GLY A 114 1.76 -18.96 0.43
CA GLY A 114 1.44 -19.25 1.82
C GLY A 114 1.26 -17.98 2.67
N LEU A 115 0.37 -17.10 2.22
CA LEU A 115 -0.07 -15.89 2.91
C LEU A 115 -1.58 -15.98 3.17
N TRP A 116 -2.02 -15.61 4.38
CA TRP A 116 -3.45 -15.45 4.69
C TRP A 116 -3.98 -14.13 4.12
N VAL A 117 -5.30 -14.00 3.99
CA VAL A 117 -5.95 -12.79 3.46
C VAL A 117 -7.00 -12.26 4.43
N VAL A 118 -6.91 -10.97 4.75
CA VAL A 118 -8.00 -10.15 5.26
C VAL A 118 -8.58 -9.37 4.07
N MET A 119 -9.85 -9.62 3.74
CA MET A 119 -10.50 -8.99 2.60
C MET A 119 -11.22 -7.71 3.04
N ARG A 120 -10.98 -6.56 2.40
CA ARG A 120 -11.58 -5.26 2.76
C ARG A 120 -12.46 -4.71 1.62
N PRO A 121 -13.68 -5.25 1.41
CA PRO A 121 -14.66 -4.72 0.47
C PRO A 121 -15.43 -3.55 1.11
N VAL A 122 -15.91 -2.61 0.28
CA VAL A 122 -16.49 -1.34 0.78
C VAL A 122 -17.99 -1.34 0.91
N ALA A 123 -18.52 -0.56 1.88
CA ALA A 123 -19.60 0.42 1.68
C ALA A 123 -20.09 1.07 3.01
N SER A 124 -20.15 2.42 3.09
CA SER A 124 -20.65 3.38 4.15
C SER A 124 -19.59 4.33 4.76
N LEU A 125 -19.76 5.19 5.82
CA LEU A 125 -20.53 6.48 6.01
C LEU A 125 -19.66 7.63 6.64
N ARG A 126 -20.03 8.93 6.65
CA ARG A 126 -20.76 9.69 7.71
C ARG A 126 -20.85 11.20 7.36
N GLU A 127 -21.46 12.03 8.21
CA GLU A 127 -21.50 13.50 8.05
C GLU A 127 -20.99 14.30 9.29
N ALA A 128 -20.41 15.47 9.02
CA ALA A 128 -20.05 16.54 9.97
C ALA A 128 -18.84 16.32 10.92
N HIS A 129 -17.77 17.06 10.59
CA HIS A 129 -16.55 17.35 11.35
C HIS A 129 -15.39 16.33 11.34
N GLU A 130 -14.46 16.63 10.43
CA GLU A 130 -13.05 16.21 10.35
C GLU A 130 -12.79 14.74 9.97
N GLU A 131 -12.46 14.59 8.68
CA GLU A 131 -11.77 13.48 7.99
C GLU A 131 -12.52 12.14 7.79
N LYS A 132 -12.65 11.81 6.49
CA LYS A 132 -12.17 10.60 5.78
C LYS A 132 -12.15 9.22 6.50
N GLN A 133 -12.58 8.12 5.86
CA GLN A 133 -13.41 8.04 4.63
C GLN A 133 -14.13 6.68 4.42
N TYR A 134 -14.53 6.39 3.17
CA TYR A 134 -14.87 5.08 2.56
C TYR A 134 -13.56 4.23 2.51
N ILE A 135 -13.28 3.26 1.61
CA ILE A 135 -11.91 2.62 1.57
C ILE A 135 -10.76 3.62 1.47
N ASN A 136 -11.09 4.88 1.17
CA ASN A 136 -10.18 5.99 1.15
C ASN A 136 -9.19 5.77 0.01
N ALA A 137 -8.00 5.29 0.36
CA ALA A 137 -6.94 4.87 -0.55
C ALA A 137 -6.56 5.90 -1.61
N GLU A 138 -7.02 7.14 -1.53
CA GLU A 138 -6.71 8.25 -2.42
C GLU A 138 -7.03 7.92 -3.90
N VAL A 139 -8.28 7.49 -4.12
CA VAL A 139 -8.87 7.13 -5.41
C VAL A 139 -10.16 7.91 -5.68
N SER A 140 -10.48 8.15 -6.96
CA SER A 140 -11.65 8.94 -7.38
C SER A 140 -12.96 8.46 -6.75
N ALA A 141 -13.72 9.38 -6.13
CA ALA A 141 -14.93 9.08 -5.34
C ALA A 141 -14.70 8.10 -4.17
N GLY A 142 -13.47 8.05 -3.62
CA GLY A 142 -13.03 6.99 -2.72
C GLY A 142 -13.02 5.59 -3.36
N GLY A 143 -13.29 5.45 -4.65
CA GLY A 143 -13.55 4.18 -5.32
C GLY A 143 -15.03 3.79 -5.41
N VAL A 144 -15.99 4.67 -5.04
CA VAL A 144 -17.42 4.50 -5.34
C VAL A 144 -17.63 4.55 -6.85
N SER A 145 -18.48 3.66 -7.39
CA SER A 145 -18.78 3.65 -8.81
C SER A 145 -19.34 4.98 -9.32
N HIS A 146 -18.73 5.53 -10.36
CA HIS A 146 -19.07 6.83 -10.93
C HIS A 146 -20.53 6.98 -11.41
N TRP A 147 -21.23 5.88 -11.70
CA TRP A 147 -22.67 5.93 -11.99
C TRP A 147 -23.51 6.27 -10.75
N ILE A 148 -23.07 5.85 -9.55
CA ILE A 148 -23.77 6.08 -8.28
C ILE A 148 -23.80 7.57 -7.92
N THR A 149 -22.74 8.31 -8.25
CA THR A 149 -22.57 9.72 -7.87
C THR A 149 -23.58 10.65 -8.57
N SER A 150 -24.17 10.20 -9.68
CA SER A 150 -25.21 10.92 -10.45
C SER A 150 -26.57 10.21 -10.47
N GLU A 151 -26.63 8.87 -10.37
CA GLU A 151 -27.90 8.12 -10.45
C GLU A 151 -28.61 7.87 -9.10
N ILE A 152 -27.91 7.96 -7.95
CA ILE A 152 -28.50 7.71 -6.62
C ILE A 152 -28.92 9.03 -5.97
N ALA A 153 -30.15 9.08 -5.48
CA ALA A 153 -30.77 10.29 -4.92
C ALA A 153 -30.58 10.40 -3.41
N GLY A 154 -30.72 9.28 -2.69
CA GLY A 154 -30.42 9.17 -1.26
C GLY A 154 -28.98 9.55 -0.93
N ASP A 155 -28.69 9.73 0.36
CA ASP A 155 -27.32 9.96 0.81
C ASP A 155 -26.47 8.77 0.38
N LEU A 156 -25.32 9.02 -0.27
CA LEU A 156 -24.35 7.93 -0.43
C LEU A 156 -24.00 7.40 0.95
N ARG A 157 -23.61 6.13 0.99
CA ARG A 157 -23.20 5.43 2.21
C ARG A 157 -24.38 5.04 3.15
N SER A 158 -25.56 5.67 3.09
CA SER A 158 -26.60 5.64 4.16
C SER A 158 -27.46 4.36 4.28
N ASN A 159 -28.51 4.36 5.12
CA ASN A 159 -29.55 3.32 5.12
C ASN A 159 -30.71 3.60 4.15
N ASP A 160 -30.56 4.56 3.23
CA ASP A 160 -31.51 4.82 2.15
C ASP A 160 -31.62 3.63 1.19
N SER A 161 -32.84 3.38 0.68
CA SER A 161 -33.13 2.18 -0.09
C SER A 161 -32.44 2.11 -1.45
N ASP A 162 -32.13 3.25 -2.08
CA ASP A 162 -31.49 3.33 -3.39
C ASP A 162 -29.96 3.20 -3.30
N TRP A 163 -29.32 3.78 -2.28
CA TRP A 163 -27.94 3.37 -1.93
C TRP A 163 -27.89 1.89 -1.57
N ARG A 164 -28.85 1.38 -0.79
CA ARG A 164 -28.92 -0.05 -0.45
C ARG A 164 -29.09 -0.94 -1.68
N GLU A 165 -29.82 -0.51 -2.71
CA GLU A 165 -29.88 -1.21 -3.99
C GLU A 165 -28.52 -1.21 -4.70
N ALA A 166 -27.81 -0.06 -4.70
CA ALA A 166 -26.60 0.15 -5.47
C ALA A 166 -25.41 -0.78 -5.11
N TRP A 167 -25.15 -1.02 -3.82
CA TRP A 167 -24.00 -1.86 -3.42
C TRP A 167 -24.24 -3.37 -3.48
N GLN A 168 -25.50 -3.82 -3.57
CA GLN A 168 -25.83 -5.25 -3.43
C GLN A 168 -25.16 -6.12 -4.49
N ASP A 169 -25.17 -5.71 -5.76
CA ASP A 169 -24.53 -6.47 -6.85
C ASP A 169 -23.00 -6.62 -6.63
N TYR A 170 -22.34 -5.57 -6.14
CA TYR A 170 -20.91 -5.60 -5.80
C TYR A 170 -20.61 -6.53 -4.61
N ILE A 171 -21.34 -6.39 -3.49
CA ILE A 171 -21.13 -7.22 -2.29
C ILE A 171 -21.41 -8.71 -2.59
N LEU A 172 -22.48 -9.00 -3.35
CA LEU A 172 -22.78 -10.37 -3.80
C LEU A 172 -21.72 -10.90 -4.78
N GLY A 173 -21.11 -10.02 -5.58
CA GLY A 173 -19.94 -10.31 -6.41
C GLY A 173 -18.72 -10.73 -5.57
N VAL A 174 -18.32 -9.91 -4.60
CA VAL A 174 -17.23 -10.23 -3.65
C VAL A 174 -17.51 -11.56 -2.95
N ILE A 175 -18.71 -11.74 -2.38
CA ILE A 175 -19.14 -12.99 -1.72
C ILE A 175 -18.97 -14.21 -2.64
N ARG A 176 -19.36 -14.09 -3.92
CA ARG A 176 -19.26 -15.17 -4.91
C ARG A 176 -17.81 -15.60 -5.15
N GLU A 177 -16.87 -14.66 -5.26
CA GLU A 177 -15.44 -14.98 -5.44
C GLU A 177 -14.77 -15.43 -4.12
N THR A 178 -15.19 -14.88 -2.97
CA THR A 178 -14.55 -15.11 -1.66
C THR A 178 -15.00 -16.40 -0.96
N ARG A 179 -16.28 -16.79 -1.04
CA ARG A 179 -16.86 -17.85 -0.18
C ARG A 179 -16.10 -19.19 -0.26
N ASP A 180 -15.65 -19.56 -1.46
CA ASP A 180 -15.02 -20.85 -1.74
C ASP A 180 -13.50 -20.83 -1.42
N TYR A 181 -12.96 -19.64 -1.08
CA TYR A 181 -11.55 -19.39 -0.69
C TYR A 181 -11.38 -19.03 0.80
N GLN A 182 -12.42 -19.20 1.61
CA GLN A 182 -12.30 -19.18 3.07
C GLN A 182 -11.43 -20.33 3.57
N ILE A 183 -10.74 -20.14 4.70
CA ILE A 183 -9.97 -21.18 5.40
C ILE A 183 -10.80 -22.44 5.73
N THR A 184 -12.11 -22.27 5.96
CA THR A 184 -13.10 -23.34 6.15
C THR A 184 -13.26 -24.26 4.94
N ASN A 185 -12.92 -23.77 3.74
CA ASN A 185 -12.96 -24.48 2.46
C ASN A 185 -11.55 -24.82 1.93
N GLY A 186 -10.49 -24.58 2.71
CA GLY A 186 -9.10 -24.85 2.31
C GLY A 186 -8.34 -23.68 1.68
N GLY A 187 -8.95 -22.47 1.60
CA GLY A 187 -8.34 -21.28 1.03
C GLY A 187 -7.66 -20.34 2.06
N PRO A 188 -7.18 -19.15 1.63
CA PRO A 188 -6.38 -18.27 2.47
C PRO A 188 -7.19 -17.21 3.23
N VAL A 189 -8.49 -17.02 2.95
CA VAL A 189 -9.27 -15.93 3.53
C VAL A 189 -9.68 -16.26 4.96
N ILE A 190 -9.27 -15.40 5.90
CA ILE A 190 -9.44 -15.62 7.36
C ILE A 190 -10.32 -14.58 8.05
N ALA A 191 -10.62 -13.45 7.39
CA ALA A 191 -11.52 -12.41 7.87
C ALA A 191 -12.01 -11.53 6.71
N ILE A 192 -13.15 -10.87 6.88
CA ILE A 192 -13.64 -9.83 5.96
C ILE A 192 -13.98 -8.58 6.76
N GLN A 193 -13.48 -7.43 6.36
CA GLN A 193 -13.88 -6.16 6.96
C GLN A 193 -15.24 -5.71 6.45
N LEU A 194 -16.07 -5.18 7.33
CA LEU A 194 -17.21 -4.37 6.92
C LEU A 194 -16.75 -2.92 6.79
N ASP A 195 -16.79 -2.42 5.57
CA ASP A 195 -16.61 -1.01 5.24
C ASP A 195 -15.25 -0.45 5.68
N ASN A 196 -15.14 0.87 5.87
CA ASN A 196 -13.92 1.52 6.32
C ASN A 196 -14.22 2.75 7.21
N GLU A 197 -13.36 2.98 8.21
CA GLU A 197 -13.24 4.21 9.03
C GLU A 197 -14.56 4.82 9.59
N TYR A 198 -15.57 3.99 9.77
CA TYR A 198 -16.94 4.45 9.97
C TYR A 198 -17.43 4.70 11.41
N THR A 199 -17.74 5.97 11.74
CA THR A 199 -18.28 6.35 13.07
C THR A 199 -19.74 5.92 13.32
N ALA A 200 -19.93 4.99 14.27
CA ALA A 200 -21.14 4.19 14.43
C ALA A 200 -22.47 4.88 14.80
N GLU A 201 -22.51 6.19 15.13
CA GLU A 201 -23.71 6.82 15.73
C GLU A 201 -24.95 6.81 14.81
N GLU A 202 -24.77 6.76 13.49
CA GLU A 202 -25.84 6.97 12.49
C GLU A 202 -26.07 5.79 11.53
N GLY A 203 -25.19 4.80 11.52
CA GLY A 203 -25.17 3.72 10.51
C GLY A 203 -25.18 2.33 11.11
N MET A 204 -25.62 2.18 12.36
CA MET A 204 -25.89 0.88 13.00
C MET A 204 -26.78 -0.01 12.12
N ASP A 205 -27.92 0.51 11.66
CA ASP A 205 -28.86 -0.24 10.79
C ASP A 205 -28.25 -0.57 9.43
N TYR A 206 -27.32 0.26 8.96
CA TYR A 206 -26.61 0.05 7.72
C TYR A 206 -25.55 -1.07 7.84
N PHE A 207 -24.67 -1.01 8.85
CA PHE A 207 -23.70 -2.07 9.14
C PHE A 207 -24.38 -3.40 9.41
N GLU A 208 -25.56 -3.35 10.04
CA GLU A 208 -26.44 -4.50 10.24
C GLU A 208 -26.97 -5.07 8.91
N ASP A 209 -27.33 -4.25 7.92
CA ASP A 209 -27.74 -4.73 6.59
C ASP A 209 -26.57 -5.28 5.76
N LEU A 210 -25.36 -4.70 5.83
CA LEU A 210 -24.15 -5.34 5.29
C LEU A 210 -23.92 -6.71 5.95
N LYS A 211 -23.91 -6.73 7.28
CA LYS A 211 -23.70 -7.93 8.09
C LYS A 211 -24.71 -9.03 7.75
N ARG A 212 -25.98 -8.68 7.54
CA ARG A 212 -27.02 -9.61 7.08
C ARG A 212 -26.73 -10.20 5.71
N VAL A 213 -26.21 -9.41 4.76
CA VAL A 213 -25.85 -9.93 3.43
C VAL A 213 -24.65 -10.86 3.51
N TYR A 214 -23.61 -10.51 4.28
CA TYR A 214 -22.46 -11.41 4.48
C TYR A 214 -22.84 -12.69 5.23
N GLN A 215 -23.57 -12.58 6.35
CA GLN A 215 -23.91 -13.71 7.23
C GLN A 215 -25.18 -14.47 6.81
N ASP A 216 -25.76 -14.21 5.62
CA ASP A 216 -26.85 -15.03 5.09
C ASP A 216 -26.33 -16.46 4.81
N PRO A 217 -26.96 -17.53 5.36
CA PRO A 217 -26.56 -18.91 5.09
C PRO A 217 -26.58 -19.32 3.61
N ALA A 218 -27.26 -18.60 2.73
CA ALA A 218 -27.21 -18.79 1.27
C ALA A 218 -25.93 -18.22 0.63
N ASN A 219 -25.32 -17.22 1.25
CA ASN A 219 -24.09 -16.55 0.81
C ASN A 219 -22.84 -17.22 1.37
N GLY A 220 -22.91 -17.78 2.58
CA GLY A 220 -21.94 -18.76 3.08
C GLY A 220 -20.63 -18.19 3.62
N ILE A 221 -20.57 -16.89 3.94
CA ILE A 221 -19.43 -16.33 4.66
C ILE A 221 -19.54 -16.66 6.15
N VAL A 222 -18.48 -17.30 6.67
CA VAL A 222 -18.39 -17.90 8.02
C VAL A 222 -17.04 -17.59 8.71
N VAL A 223 -16.25 -16.67 8.15
CA VAL A 223 -15.09 -16.05 8.80
C VAL A 223 -15.49 -14.77 9.57
N PRO A 224 -14.71 -14.32 10.57
CA PRO A 224 -15.04 -13.13 11.35
C PRO A 224 -15.21 -11.89 10.49
N LEU A 225 -16.22 -11.09 10.84
CA LEU A 225 -16.39 -9.75 10.31
C LEU A 225 -15.64 -8.74 11.17
N THR A 226 -14.83 -7.88 10.54
CA THR A 226 -13.97 -6.89 11.20
C THR A 226 -14.39 -5.46 10.92
N TYR A 227 -13.80 -4.50 11.62
CA TYR A 227 -13.98 -3.06 11.43
C TYR A 227 -12.73 -2.32 11.91
N ASN A 228 -12.45 -1.13 11.34
CA ASN A 228 -11.32 -0.27 11.66
C ASN A 228 -11.77 1.13 12.11
N ASP A 229 -11.43 1.51 13.34
CA ASP A 229 -11.77 2.82 13.92
C ASP A 229 -10.66 3.84 13.66
N PRO A 230 -10.93 5.01 13.06
CA PRO A 230 -9.90 6.01 12.77
C PRO A 230 -9.55 6.88 13.99
N TYR A 231 -10.54 7.15 14.86
CA TYR A 231 -10.45 8.22 15.87
C TYR A 231 -10.58 7.74 17.30
N ARG A 232 -10.46 6.43 17.53
CA ARG A 232 -10.71 5.79 18.84
C ARG A 232 -12.15 5.99 19.34
N GLY A 233 -13.09 6.13 18.41
CA GLY A 233 -14.52 6.39 18.65
C GLY A 233 -15.26 5.26 19.37
N LYS A 234 -14.67 4.04 19.45
CA LYS A 234 -15.29 2.84 20.02
C LYS A 234 -16.47 2.34 19.17
N ALA A 235 -16.42 2.57 17.85
CA ALA A 235 -17.47 2.19 16.92
C ALA A 235 -17.65 0.66 16.84
N PHE A 236 -18.89 0.19 16.62
CA PHE A 236 -19.25 -1.22 16.40
C PHE A 236 -18.81 -2.28 17.42
N ILE A 237 -18.34 -1.91 18.61
CA ILE A 237 -17.97 -2.89 19.66
C ILE A 237 -19.19 -3.60 20.28
N ASN A 238 -20.38 -3.01 20.23
CA ASN A 238 -21.64 -3.61 20.70
C ASN A 238 -22.85 -2.99 19.98
N GLY A 239 -24.05 -3.57 20.18
CA GLY A 239 -25.30 -3.08 19.58
C GLY A 239 -25.58 -3.59 18.16
N THR A 240 -26.53 -2.95 17.48
CA THR A 240 -26.91 -3.22 16.08
C THR A 240 -25.72 -2.93 15.15
N GLY A 241 -25.49 -3.79 14.16
CA GLY A 241 -24.35 -3.66 13.23
C GLY A 241 -22.97 -3.98 13.82
N SER A 242 -22.88 -4.33 15.12
CA SER A 242 -21.59 -4.61 15.76
C SER A 242 -20.85 -5.81 15.17
N VAL A 243 -19.55 -5.66 14.97
CA VAL A 243 -18.67 -6.65 14.32
C VAL A 243 -18.19 -7.74 15.28
N ASP A 244 -17.52 -8.76 14.74
CA ASP A 244 -16.95 -9.86 15.52
C ASP A 244 -15.59 -9.49 16.14
N LEU A 245 -14.78 -8.70 15.42
CA LEU A 245 -13.45 -8.23 15.85
C LEU A 245 -13.28 -6.73 15.53
N TYR A 246 -13.03 -5.93 16.57
CA TYR A 246 -12.76 -4.50 16.44
C TYR A 246 -11.26 -4.22 16.31
N GLY A 247 -10.89 -3.36 15.36
CA GLY A 247 -9.55 -2.80 15.21
C GLY A 247 -9.51 -1.27 15.30
N LEU A 248 -8.32 -0.73 15.51
CA LEU A 248 -8.02 0.70 15.60
C LEU A 248 -6.89 1.02 14.62
N ASP A 249 -7.09 2.02 13.77
CA ASP A 249 -6.04 2.48 12.86
C ASP A 249 -5.18 3.56 13.49
N SER A 250 -3.96 3.76 12.97
CA SER A 250 -3.14 4.87 13.42
C SER A 250 -2.09 5.36 12.44
N TYR A 251 -2.19 6.66 12.15
CA TYR A 251 -1.21 7.47 11.43
C TYR A 251 -0.54 8.48 12.38
N PRO A 252 0.39 8.03 13.26
CA PRO A 252 0.92 8.86 14.35
C PRO A 252 1.73 10.08 13.89
N GLN A 253 2.29 10.08 12.67
CA GLN A 253 2.90 11.28 12.08
C GLN A 253 1.89 12.13 11.30
N ALA A 254 0.72 11.60 10.95
CA ALA A 254 -0.13 12.08 9.85
C ALA A 254 0.67 12.20 8.53
N PHE A 255 0.16 13.00 7.58
CA PHE A 255 0.53 12.90 6.17
C PHE A 255 1.35 14.08 5.59
N ASP A 256 1.72 15.09 6.39
CA ASP A 256 2.60 16.18 5.91
C ASP A 256 4.07 15.75 5.93
N CYS A 257 4.59 15.36 4.77
CA CYS A 257 6.00 14.99 4.61
C CYS A 257 6.96 16.19 4.48
N SER A 258 6.51 17.44 4.63
CA SER A 258 7.35 18.65 4.41
C SER A 258 8.51 18.80 5.41
N HIS A 259 8.41 18.15 6.56
CA HIS A 259 9.38 18.27 7.66
C HIS A 259 9.74 16.89 8.24
N PRO A 260 10.35 15.98 7.45
CA PRO A 260 10.51 14.56 7.83
C PRO A 260 11.40 14.35 9.07
N ASP A 261 12.29 15.29 9.36
CA ASP A 261 13.12 15.29 10.57
C ASP A 261 12.34 15.65 11.86
N LEU A 262 11.09 16.15 11.77
CA LEU A 262 10.29 16.62 12.91
C LEU A 262 9.16 15.64 13.29
N TRP A 263 9.50 14.61 14.05
CA TRP A 263 8.52 13.64 14.53
C TRP A 263 7.56 14.17 15.60
N LYS A 264 6.30 13.77 15.50
CA LYS A 264 5.35 13.69 16.62
C LYS A 264 5.76 12.53 17.55
N PRO A 265 5.61 12.65 18.88
CA PRO A 265 5.86 11.54 19.80
C PRO A 265 4.93 10.35 19.55
N VAL A 266 5.35 9.16 19.99
CA VAL A 266 4.49 7.96 19.95
C VAL A 266 3.22 8.15 20.79
N THR A 267 2.09 7.59 20.33
CA THR A 267 0.84 7.55 21.11
C THR A 267 1.03 6.67 22.37
N PRO A 268 0.97 7.25 23.59
CA PRO A 268 1.38 6.53 24.80
C PRO A 268 0.26 5.66 25.38
N ASN A 269 -0.99 6.06 25.19
CA ASN A 269 -2.15 5.48 25.88
C ASN A 269 -2.83 4.36 25.09
N TYR A 270 -2.18 3.80 24.06
CA TYR A 270 -2.68 2.66 23.31
C TYR A 270 -3.18 1.56 24.27
N HIS A 271 -2.33 1.10 25.22
CA HIS A 271 -2.65 -0.10 26.02
C HIS A 271 -3.93 0.07 26.85
N GLN A 272 -4.01 1.20 27.55
CA GLN A 272 -5.20 1.63 28.27
C GLN A 272 -6.43 1.65 27.35
N TYR A 273 -6.31 2.21 26.15
CA TYR A 273 -7.43 2.34 25.22
C TYR A 273 -8.07 0.99 24.85
N HIS A 274 -7.28 0.01 24.40
CA HIS A 274 -7.81 -1.33 24.08
C HIS A 274 -8.46 -2.00 25.31
N GLN A 275 -7.85 -1.87 26.49
CA GLN A 275 -8.40 -2.41 27.74
C GLN A 275 -9.71 -1.71 28.18
N GLU A 276 -9.94 -0.47 27.79
CA GLU A 276 -11.21 0.27 27.98
C GLU A 276 -12.27 0.02 26.89
N VAL A 277 -12.01 -0.85 25.91
CA VAL A 277 -12.82 -0.97 24.68
C VAL A 277 -13.20 -2.42 24.39
N ASN A 278 -12.22 -3.28 24.16
CA ASN A 278 -12.42 -4.66 23.74
C ASN A 278 -11.42 -5.65 24.38
N PRO A 279 -11.20 -5.63 25.72
CA PRO A 279 -10.22 -6.48 26.42
C PRO A 279 -10.44 -8.00 26.33
N SER A 280 -11.50 -8.47 25.67
CA SER A 280 -11.79 -9.88 25.42
C SER A 280 -11.44 -10.34 23.99
N GLN A 281 -11.17 -9.40 23.08
CA GLN A 281 -10.70 -9.64 21.72
C GLN A 281 -9.17 -9.54 21.67
N PRO A 282 -8.50 -10.11 20.66
CA PRO A 282 -7.12 -9.84 20.41
C PRO A 282 -6.99 -8.41 19.90
N TRP A 283 -5.84 -7.80 20.11
CA TRP A 283 -5.63 -6.45 19.63
C TRP A 283 -5.33 -6.42 18.15
N TYR A 284 -6.19 -5.71 17.41
CA TYR A 284 -6.05 -5.45 15.98
C TYR A 284 -5.73 -3.98 15.67
N ILE A 285 -4.70 -3.78 14.85
CA ILE A 285 -4.42 -2.57 14.09
C ILE A 285 -4.60 -2.89 12.59
N PRO A 286 -5.77 -2.58 12.00
CA PRO A 286 -6.06 -2.80 10.56
C PRO A 286 -5.23 -1.91 9.64
N GLU A 287 -4.87 -0.69 10.05
CA GLU A 287 -3.91 0.15 9.36
C GLU A 287 -2.90 0.75 10.34
N PHE A 288 -1.62 0.50 10.09
CA PHE A 288 -0.53 1.23 10.70
C PHE A 288 0.35 1.89 9.65
N GLN A 289 0.65 3.16 9.88
CA GLN A 289 1.54 3.96 9.05
C GLN A 289 2.90 3.30 8.86
N VAL A 290 3.28 3.07 7.60
CA VAL A 290 4.68 2.86 7.16
C VAL A 290 5.04 3.78 5.98
N GLY A 291 4.32 4.90 5.84
CA GLY A 291 4.47 5.86 4.76
C GLY A 291 3.48 7.02 4.83
N SER A 292 3.20 7.65 3.70
CA SER A 292 2.18 8.70 3.53
C SER A 292 1.84 8.89 2.06
N TYR A 293 0.61 9.28 1.73
CA TYR A 293 0.31 9.88 0.43
C TYR A 293 1.06 11.22 0.27
N ASP A 294 1.22 11.69 -0.97
CA ASP A 294 1.76 13.01 -1.30
C ASP A 294 0.85 13.70 -2.34
N PRO A 295 0.42 14.95 -2.10
CA PRO A 295 -0.58 15.61 -2.94
C PRO A 295 0.00 16.47 -4.08
N TRP A 296 -0.86 17.07 -4.90
CA TRP A 296 -0.45 18.03 -5.93
C TRP A 296 0.17 19.31 -5.35
N GLY A 297 1.00 19.99 -6.16
CA GLY A 297 1.45 21.34 -5.89
C GLY A 297 2.96 21.57 -6.01
N PRO A 298 3.41 22.81 -6.22
CA PRO A 298 4.83 23.16 -6.35
C PRO A 298 5.60 23.13 -5.02
N THR A 299 4.89 22.88 -3.92
CA THR A 299 5.44 22.71 -2.57
C THR A 299 5.14 21.32 -1.99
N ALA A 300 4.61 20.40 -2.80
CA ALA A 300 4.44 19.02 -2.38
C ALA A 300 5.83 18.38 -2.20
N PRO A 301 6.11 17.76 -1.04
CA PRO A 301 7.46 17.34 -0.66
C PRO A 301 7.98 16.10 -1.40
N GLY A 302 7.10 15.30 -2.01
CA GLY A 302 7.47 14.10 -2.76
C GLY A 302 7.72 12.88 -1.87
N TYR A 303 7.42 11.69 -2.42
CA TYR A 303 7.53 10.42 -1.68
C TYR A 303 8.91 10.09 -1.09
N GLU A 304 10.00 10.72 -1.56
CA GLU A 304 11.31 10.61 -0.92
C GLU A 304 11.31 11.19 0.50
N GLN A 305 10.64 12.33 0.72
CA GLN A 305 10.50 12.90 2.07
C GLN A 305 9.51 12.09 2.91
N CYS A 306 8.44 11.55 2.32
CA CYS A 306 7.52 10.64 3.03
C CYS A 306 8.23 9.35 3.49
N ARG A 307 9.13 8.81 2.65
CA ARG A 307 9.99 7.66 2.99
C ARG A 307 10.93 7.98 4.15
N LYS A 308 11.47 9.21 4.19
CA LYS A 308 12.34 9.70 5.27
C LYS A 308 11.58 9.95 6.58
N LEU A 309 10.34 10.48 6.52
CA LEU A 309 9.51 10.69 7.72
C LEU A 309 9.22 9.37 8.46
N THR A 310 9.12 8.27 7.71
CA THR A 310 8.66 6.95 8.16
C THR A 310 9.73 5.86 7.92
N ASP A 311 11.01 6.19 8.08
CA ASP A 311 12.15 5.34 7.73
C ASP A 311 12.39 4.14 8.68
N ALA A 312 13.60 3.57 8.66
CA ALA A 312 13.99 2.46 9.53
C ALA A 312 14.07 2.85 11.02
N GLU A 313 14.36 4.12 11.36
CA GLU A 313 14.27 4.62 12.73
C GLU A 313 12.79 4.64 13.16
N PHE A 314 11.90 5.09 12.28
CA PHE A 314 10.46 5.07 12.54
C PHE A 314 9.94 3.64 12.77
N GLU A 315 10.27 2.69 11.89
CA GLU A 315 9.88 1.29 12.07
C GLU A 315 10.50 0.67 13.34
N SER A 316 11.68 1.12 13.77
CA SER A 316 12.24 0.77 15.08
C SER A 316 11.36 1.26 16.22
N VAL A 317 11.07 2.55 16.30
CA VAL A 317 10.36 3.14 17.46
C VAL A 317 8.85 2.84 17.46
N PHE A 318 8.19 2.90 16.31
CA PHE A 318 6.73 2.88 16.22
C PHE A 318 6.14 1.47 16.12
N ASN A 319 6.74 0.55 15.35
CA ASN A 319 6.29 -0.85 15.34
C ASN A 319 6.52 -1.50 16.71
N LEU A 320 7.68 -1.25 17.34
CA LEU A 320 7.95 -1.75 18.68
C LEU A 320 7.08 -1.07 19.76
N GLN A 321 6.55 0.14 19.53
CA GLN A 321 5.52 0.72 20.41
C GLN A 321 4.16 -0.01 20.28
N LEU A 322 3.78 -0.53 19.11
CA LEU A 322 2.63 -1.44 18.99
C LEU A 322 2.88 -2.76 19.71
N TRP A 323 4.09 -3.31 19.58
CA TRP A 323 4.48 -4.51 20.32
C TRP A 323 4.40 -4.26 21.84
N ALA A 324 4.88 -3.11 22.33
CA ALA A 324 4.78 -2.67 23.72
C ALA A 324 3.34 -2.44 24.18
N SER A 325 2.44 -2.01 23.29
CA SER A 325 1.01 -1.92 23.62
C SER A 325 0.36 -3.29 23.79
N ASN A 326 1.04 -4.36 23.38
CA ASN A 326 0.55 -5.74 23.27
C ASN A 326 -0.31 -6.02 22.02
N ALA A 327 -0.15 -5.25 20.94
CA ALA A 327 -0.73 -5.57 19.63
C ALA A 327 -0.20 -6.92 19.10
N LYS A 328 -1.09 -7.76 18.58
CA LYS A 328 -0.76 -9.09 17.98
C LYS A 328 -1.33 -9.31 16.58
N LEU A 329 -2.20 -8.41 16.13
CA LEU A 329 -2.64 -8.33 14.74
C LEU A 329 -2.28 -6.93 14.25
N ILE A 330 -1.37 -6.85 13.29
CA ILE A 330 -0.89 -5.59 12.71
C ILE A 330 -0.85 -5.74 11.20
N ASN A 331 -1.42 -4.77 10.50
CA ASN A 331 -1.32 -4.62 9.06
C ASN A 331 -0.68 -3.27 8.71
N TYR A 332 0.38 -3.31 7.89
CA TYR A 332 1.15 -2.13 7.52
C TYR A 332 0.63 -1.52 6.21
N TYR A 333 0.20 -0.27 6.29
CA TYR A 333 -0.35 0.50 5.18
C TYR A 333 0.69 1.56 4.75
N MET A 334 1.25 1.53 3.54
CA MET A 334 1.26 0.49 2.50
C MET A 334 2.53 -0.37 2.54
N SER A 335 2.46 -1.66 2.20
CA SER A 335 3.63 -2.58 2.29
C SER A 335 4.21 -3.06 0.94
N PRO A 336 3.65 -2.65 -0.21
CA PRO A 336 4.44 -2.20 -1.34
C PRO A 336 3.75 -0.98 -1.97
N PHE A 337 4.27 -0.43 -3.07
CA PHE A 337 3.38 0.40 -3.86
C PHE A 337 3.61 0.61 -5.38
N LYS A 338 2.81 -0.10 -6.21
CA LYS A 338 2.26 0.32 -7.54
C LYS A 338 3.17 0.35 -8.79
N MET A 339 2.51 0.61 -9.92
CA MET A 339 2.98 1.14 -11.20
C MET A 339 2.17 2.40 -11.58
N SER A 340 2.79 3.44 -12.15
CA SER A 340 2.14 4.75 -12.35
C SER A 340 0.78 4.64 -13.04
N ASP A 341 -0.28 5.22 -12.46
CA ASP A 341 -1.61 4.60 -12.49
C ASP A 341 -2.24 4.35 -13.86
N PRO A 342 -2.26 3.09 -14.33
CA PRO A 342 -2.81 2.75 -15.63
C PRO A 342 -4.33 2.91 -15.72
N VAL A 343 -5.06 2.94 -14.58
CA VAL A 343 -6.53 2.82 -14.54
C VAL A 343 -7.15 3.60 -13.36
N PHE A 344 -6.65 4.79 -13.01
CA PHE A 344 -7.37 5.70 -12.12
C PHE A 344 -7.02 7.17 -12.41
N PRO A 345 -8.02 8.08 -12.52
CA PRO A 345 -7.88 9.38 -11.91
C PRO A 345 -7.91 9.20 -10.38
N PHE A 346 -7.07 9.94 -9.67
CA PHE A 346 -6.86 9.85 -8.23
C PHE A 346 -8.08 10.37 -7.46
N SER A 347 -8.02 10.39 -6.12
CA SER A 347 -8.72 11.47 -5.45
C SER A 347 -8.07 12.79 -5.87
N SER A 348 -8.85 13.87 -5.96
CA SER A 348 -8.38 15.11 -6.59
C SER A 348 -7.10 15.70 -5.97
N GLY A 349 -6.83 15.38 -4.70
CA GLY A 349 -5.63 15.81 -3.98
C GLY A 349 -4.34 15.10 -4.42
N VAL A 350 -4.38 13.90 -4.98
CA VAL A 350 -3.19 13.05 -5.19
C VAL A 350 -2.81 12.88 -6.67
N TYR A 351 -1.52 12.67 -6.94
CA TYR A 351 -0.96 12.54 -8.30
C TYR A 351 -0.71 11.07 -8.73
N THR A 352 -0.07 10.85 -9.90
CA THR A 352 -0.06 9.52 -10.55
C THR A 352 0.69 8.45 -9.77
N SER A 353 1.86 8.76 -9.23
CA SER A 353 2.52 7.90 -8.24
C SER A 353 1.79 7.98 -6.91
N TYR A 354 1.72 6.86 -6.20
CA TYR A 354 1.43 6.85 -4.76
C TYR A 354 2.47 6.02 -4.01
N ASP A 355 3.75 6.02 -4.44
CA ASP A 355 4.89 5.25 -3.87
C ASP A 355 4.89 5.13 -2.32
N TYR A 356 4.25 6.10 -1.66
CA TYR A 356 3.92 6.13 -0.24
C TYR A 356 5.16 6.32 0.64
N GLY A 357 6.34 6.34 0.03
CA GLY A 357 7.58 6.07 0.73
C GLY A 357 7.63 4.66 1.32
N ALA A 358 6.94 3.67 0.74
CA ALA A 358 6.75 2.33 1.30
C ALA A 358 8.05 1.51 1.50
N PRO A 359 8.00 0.38 2.25
CA PRO A 359 9.10 -0.60 2.31
C PRO A 359 9.52 -1.14 0.93
N ILE A 360 8.57 -1.30 0.01
CA ILE A 360 8.83 -1.67 -1.39
C ILE A 360 8.30 -0.53 -2.27
N ALA A 361 9.20 0.17 -2.94
CA ALA A 361 8.93 1.36 -3.75
C ALA A 361 8.14 1.05 -5.04
N GLU A 362 7.72 2.09 -5.77
CA GLU A 362 6.99 1.99 -7.04
C GLU A 362 7.79 1.34 -8.16
N ALA A 363 9.12 1.44 -8.14
CA ALA A 363 9.98 0.64 -9.00
C ALA A 363 10.04 -0.86 -8.59
N ARG A 364 9.23 -1.32 -7.62
CA ARG A 364 9.27 -2.65 -6.99
C ARG A 364 10.59 -2.97 -6.27
N THR A 365 11.43 -1.96 -6.04
CA THR A 365 12.71 -2.07 -5.32
C THR A 365 12.51 -2.01 -3.81
N LEU A 366 13.32 -2.78 -3.09
CA LEU A 366 13.38 -2.77 -1.63
C LEU A 366 14.04 -1.48 -1.13
N THR A 367 13.42 -0.79 -0.18
CA THR A 367 13.96 0.43 0.45
C THR A 367 14.60 0.11 1.80
N PRO A 368 15.43 0.99 2.40
CA PRO A 368 16.15 0.66 3.64
C PRO A 368 15.27 0.20 4.81
N LYS A 369 14.02 0.69 4.91
CA LYS A 369 13.10 0.27 5.98
C LYS A 369 12.63 -1.18 5.85
N TYR A 370 12.53 -1.73 4.64
CA TYR A 370 12.19 -3.16 4.41
C TYR A 370 13.11 -4.11 5.19
N THR A 371 14.38 -3.74 5.40
CA THR A 371 15.32 -4.51 6.22
C THR A 371 14.87 -4.59 7.68
N GLN A 372 14.36 -3.50 8.25
CA GLN A 372 13.86 -3.45 9.62
C GLN A 372 12.57 -4.26 9.79
N LEU A 373 11.59 -4.08 8.91
CA LEU A 373 10.40 -4.93 8.83
C LEU A 373 10.76 -6.42 8.69
N LYS A 374 11.77 -6.75 7.86
CA LYS A 374 12.29 -8.12 7.70
C LYS A 374 12.85 -8.68 9.01
N MET A 375 13.72 -7.94 9.71
CA MET A 375 14.31 -8.41 10.97
C MET A 375 13.24 -8.63 12.04
N GLN A 376 12.30 -7.69 12.16
CA GLN A 376 11.11 -7.83 13.00
C GLN A 376 10.27 -9.06 12.63
N GLY A 377 10.08 -9.33 11.35
CA GLY A 377 9.36 -10.50 10.84
C GLY A 377 10.05 -11.84 11.08
N ILE A 378 11.38 -11.93 10.98
CA ILE A 378 12.14 -13.16 11.30
C ILE A 378 12.09 -13.45 12.81
N PHE A 379 12.18 -12.40 13.65
CA PHE A 379 11.95 -12.52 15.09
C PHE A 379 10.54 -13.07 15.35
N LEU A 380 9.47 -12.39 14.89
CA LEU A 380 8.09 -12.80 15.14
C LEU A 380 7.82 -14.24 14.64
N ARG A 381 8.27 -14.59 13.44
CA ARG A 381 8.13 -15.93 12.84
C ARG A 381 8.74 -17.04 13.71
N SER A 382 9.81 -16.73 14.44
CA SER A 382 10.52 -17.68 15.31
C SER A 382 10.25 -17.50 16.81
N SER A 383 9.33 -16.59 17.20
CA SER A 383 9.01 -16.26 18.59
C SER A 383 7.54 -16.51 18.95
N PRO A 384 7.04 -17.76 18.88
CA PRO A 384 5.65 -18.09 19.24
C PRO A 384 5.34 -17.77 20.72
N GLU A 385 6.36 -17.74 21.57
CA GLU A 385 6.30 -17.25 22.94
C GLU A 385 5.74 -15.82 23.05
N PHE A 386 5.89 -14.99 22.01
CA PHE A 386 5.36 -13.63 21.96
C PHE A 386 3.87 -13.57 21.56
N TYR A 387 3.29 -14.64 21.01
CA TYR A 387 1.91 -14.63 20.49
C TYR A 387 0.85 -14.63 21.60
N LYS A 388 1.25 -14.93 22.84
CA LYS A 388 0.38 -14.95 24.02
C LYS A 388 1.09 -14.30 25.20
N THR A 389 0.96 -12.98 25.34
CA THR A 389 1.58 -12.23 26.44
C THR A 389 0.56 -11.39 27.20
N ASN A 390 0.65 -11.41 28.53
CA ASN A 390 0.05 -10.40 29.40
C ASN A 390 0.89 -9.12 29.35
N TRP A 391 0.24 -7.96 29.47
CA TRP A 391 0.90 -6.70 29.78
C TRP A 391 1.09 -6.59 31.29
N ILE A 392 2.32 -6.35 31.76
CA ILE A 392 2.66 -6.38 33.20
C ILE A 392 2.80 -4.98 33.79
N GLY A 393 3.37 -4.04 33.03
CA GLY A 393 3.61 -2.68 33.48
C GLY A 393 4.59 -1.94 32.58
N ASP A 394 4.64 -0.62 32.74
CA ASP A 394 5.62 0.23 32.12
C ASP A 394 6.25 1.23 33.11
N THR A 395 7.08 2.15 32.59
CA THR A 395 7.79 3.16 33.37
C THR A 395 6.86 4.19 34.02
N SER A 396 5.62 4.36 33.52
CA SER A 396 4.59 5.22 34.11
C SER A 396 3.79 4.52 35.22
N THR A 397 3.61 3.20 35.15
CA THR A 397 2.79 2.44 36.12
C THR A 397 3.55 1.95 37.36
N ASN A 398 4.76 2.47 37.62
CA ASN A 398 5.66 2.01 38.69
C ASN A 398 5.91 0.48 38.64
N LEU A 399 6.34 -0.04 37.49
CA LEU A 399 6.78 -1.43 37.32
C LEU A 399 7.65 -1.88 38.51
N THR A 400 7.22 -2.93 39.21
CA THR A 400 7.89 -3.45 40.43
C THR A 400 8.86 -4.59 40.13
N GLU A 401 8.71 -5.23 38.98
CA GLU A 401 9.49 -6.38 38.54
C GLU A 401 10.79 -6.01 37.79
N GLY A 402 11.03 -4.72 37.58
CA GLY A 402 12.23 -4.16 36.97
C GLY A 402 12.14 -2.64 36.87
N GLY A 403 13.21 -1.98 36.40
CA GLY A 403 13.19 -0.52 36.31
C GLY A 403 14.42 0.09 35.63
N VAL A 404 14.22 1.29 35.09
CA VAL A 404 15.29 2.13 34.53
C VAL A 404 15.81 3.05 35.63
N SER A 405 17.14 3.07 35.83
CA SER A 405 17.77 4.05 36.74
C SER A 405 18.74 4.97 35.99
N ALA A 406 18.43 6.26 36.09
CA ALA A 406 19.15 7.35 35.45
C ALA A 406 20.26 7.92 36.34
N VAL A 407 21.20 8.63 35.71
CA VAL A 407 22.25 9.39 36.42
C VAL A 407 21.71 10.71 36.99
N ASN A 408 20.65 11.29 36.42
CA ASN A 408 20.14 12.64 36.72
C ASN A 408 18.60 12.70 36.88
N ASN A 409 18.03 11.94 37.83
CA ASN A 409 16.63 12.03 38.31
C ASN A 409 15.44 11.79 37.34
N THR A 410 15.62 11.73 36.02
CA THR A 410 14.58 11.31 35.06
C THR A 410 15.08 10.13 34.22
N PRO A 411 14.33 9.02 34.06
CA PRO A 411 14.67 7.94 33.14
C PRO A 411 14.91 8.48 31.71
N PRO A 412 16.07 8.22 31.07
CA PRO A 412 16.28 8.59 29.67
C PRO A 412 15.53 7.64 28.72
N ALA A 413 15.13 6.46 29.21
CA ALA A 413 14.40 5.44 28.47
C ALA A 413 13.04 5.15 29.13
N PHE A 414 12.06 4.83 28.28
CA PHE A 414 10.77 4.26 28.65
C PHE A 414 10.81 2.77 28.33
N VAL A 415 10.32 1.96 29.26
CA VAL A 415 10.36 0.49 29.20
C VAL A 415 8.99 -0.06 29.53
N THR A 416 8.56 -1.04 28.73
CA THR A 416 7.33 -1.82 28.92
C THR A 416 7.68 -3.29 29.07
N LEU A 417 7.08 -3.98 30.05
CA LEU A 417 7.22 -5.42 30.24
C LEU A 417 5.95 -6.15 29.82
N LEU A 418 6.11 -7.08 28.87
CA LEU A 418 5.14 -8.12 28.56
C LEU A 418 5.64 -9.48 29.09
N ARG A 419 4.75 -10.38 29.50
CA ARG A 419 5.12 -11.75 29.93
C ARG A 419 4.15 -12.79 29.40
N ASN A 420 4.67 -13.89 28.87
CA ASN A 420 3.88 -15.06 28.51
C ASN A 420 3.41 -15.80 29.78
N PRO A 421 2.09 -15.98 29.99
CA PRO A 421 1.55 -16.58 31.22
C PRO A 421 1.71 -18.11 31.31
N ASP A 422 2.13 -18.77 30.24
CA ASP A 422 2.29 -20.24 30.19
C ASP A 422 3.75 -20.66 30.44
N SER A 423 4.72 -19.82 30.07
CA SER A 423 6.17 -20.10 30.20
C SER A 423 6.91 -19.22 31.20
N ASP A 424 6.35 -18.06 31.58
CA ASP A 424 7.00 -16.89 32.20
C ASP A 424 7.96 -16.08 31.30
N ALA A 425 8.07 -16.39 30.00
CA ALA A 425 8.95 -15.66 29.08
C ALA A 425 8.60 -14.17 29.03
N GLY A 426 9.57 -13.31 29.35
CA GLY A 426 9.43 -11.86 29.45
C GLY A 426 10.03 -11.12 28.25
N PHE A 427 9.34 -10.08 27.81
CA PHE A 427 9.73 -9.21 26.69
C PHE A 427 9.75 -7.76 27.20
N TRP A 428 10.95 -7.20 27.28
CA TRP A 428 11.26 -5.87 27.78
C TRP A 428 11.50 -4.95 26.60
N ILE A 429 10.50 -4.17 26.23
CA ILE A 429 10.53 -3.31 25.05
C ILE A 429 10.95 -1.91 25.50
N LEU A 430 12.11 -1.47 25.03
CA LEU A 430 12.84 -0.28 25.47
C LEU A 430 12.83 0.77 24.35
N ARG A 431 12.63 2.05 24.67
CA ARG A 431 12.86 3.19 23.75
C ARG A 431 13.31 4.42 24.53
N GLN A 432 13.70 5.52 23.89
CA GLN A 432 13.84 6.81 24.58
C GLN A 432 12.54 7.21 25.31
N ASN A 433 12.67 7.90 26.43
CA ASN A 433 11.53 8.43 27.17
C ASN A 433 10.77 9.49 26.34
N ASP A 434 11.52 10.41 25.73
CA ASP A 434 11.08 11.20 24.59
C ASP A 434 11.39 10.44 23.30
N SER A 435 10.36 9.85 22.68
CA SER A 435 10.49 9.02 21.48
C SER A 435 10.89 9.80 20.21
N THR A 436 10.93 11.13 20.26
CA THR A 436 11.37 11.96 19.11
C THR A 436 12.90 12.15 19.09
N SER A 437 13.55 11.85 20.21
CA SER A 437 14.94 12.24 20.48
C SER A 437 15.97 11.47 19.66
N THR A 438 16.75 12.22 18.89
CA THR A 438 17.93 11.76 18.15
C THR A 438 19.19 11.61 19.03
N SER A 439 19.06 11.70 20.36
CA SER A 439 20.20 11.61 21.28
C SER A 439 20.41 10.20 21.85
N THR A 440 21.65 9.70 21.77
CA THR A 440 22.05 8.43 22.40
C THR A 440 21.76 8.44 23.90
N SER A 441 20.99 7.45 24.35
CA SER A 441 20.51 7.30 25.72
C SER A 441 21.16 6.11 26.40
N ILE A 442 21.85 6.35 27.52
CA ILE A 442 22.62 5.35 28.27
C ILE A 442 22.02 5.18 29.67
N PHE A 443 21.65 3.96 30.06
CA PHE A 443 20.95 3.70 31.32
C PHE A 443 21.23 2.31 31.89
N ASN A 444 21.02 2.14 33.21
CA ASN A 444 20.98 0.82 33.81
C ASN A 444 19.53 0.32 33.79
N LEU A 445 19.34 -0.91 33.31
CA LEU A 445 18.08 -1.64 33.43
C LEU A 445 18.23 -2.73 34.51
N ASP A 446 17.32 -2.71 35.47
CA ASP A 446 17.14 -3.77 36.46
C ASP A 446 16.00 -4.69 36.00
N ILE A 447 16.20 -6.01 35.99
CA ILE A 447 15.24 -7.01 35.50
C ILE A 447 14.99 -8.12 36.54
N THR A 448 13.85 -8.80 36.45
CA THR A 448 13.61 -10.10 37.09
C THR A 448 13.77 -11.23 36.10
N THR A 449 14.08 -12.44 36.61
CA THR A 449 13.94 -13.70 35.87
C THR A 449 13.27 -14.75 36.75
N LYS A 450 12.77 -15.84 36.18
CA LYS A 450 12.13 -16.99 36.86
C LYS A 450 13.01 -17.59 37.97
N ALA A 451 14.33 -17.42 37.86
CA ALA A 451 15.32 -17.87 38.86
C ALA A 451 15.45 -16.96 40.09
N ASP A 452 15.14 -15.66 40.01
CA ASP A 452 15.00 -14.75 41.15
C ASP A 452 13.82 -13.78 40.92
N SER A 453 12.62 -14.36 40.86
CA SER A 453 11.37 -13.61 40.65
C SER A 453 10.95 -12.75 41.85
N THR A 454 11.78 -12.68 42.90
CA THR A 454 11.47 -11.96 44.14
C THR A 454 12.13 -10.59 44.23
N LYS A 455 13.18 -10.34 43.42
CA LYS A 455 13.95 -9.09 43.43
C LYS A 455 14.53 -8.81 42.03
N PRO A 456 14.29 -7.62 41.46
CA PRO A 456 15.02 -7.19 40.28
C PRO A 456 16.52 -7.11 40.56
N PHE A 457 17.34 -7.56 39.60
CA PHE A 457 18.80 -7.43 39.62
C PHE A 457 19.28 -6.58 38.45
N ARG A 458 20.42 -5.91 38.65
CA ARG A 458 21.02 -5.04 37.64
C ARG A 458 21.71 -5.86 36.55
N LEU A 459 21.44 -5.54 35.29
CA LEU A 459 22.23 -6.05 34.17
C LEU A 459 23.69 -5.53 34.29
N PRO A 460 24.73 -6.37 34.09
CA PRO A 460 26.13 -5.99 34.36
C PRO A 460 26.69 -4.84 33.52
N TYR A 461 26.06 -4.51 32.40
CA TYR A 461 26.42 -3.41 31.51
C TYR A 461 25.21 -2.49 31.30
N PRO A 462 25.41 -1.17 31.11
CA PRO A 462 24.32 -0.27 30.76
C PRO A 462 23.79 -0.57 29.37
N ILE A 463 22.50 -0.38 29.17
CA ILE A 463 21.88 -0.40 27.84
C ILE A 463 22.18 0.94 27.16
N ILE A 464 22.46 0.85 25.86
CA ILE A 464 22.64 2.00 24.97
C ILE A 464 21.54 1.91 23.90
N LEU A 465 20.79 2.99 23.76
CA LEU A 465 19.90 3.25 22.63
C LEU A 465 20.50 4.41 21.83
N GLN A 466 20.80 4.23 20.55
CA GLN A 466 21.12 5.33 19.64
C GLN A 466 19.87 6.19 19.40
N GLY A 467 20.02 7.38 18.82
CA GLY A 467 18.88 8.27 18.54
C GLY A 467 17.75 7.53 17.82
N ARG A 468 16.50 7.75 18.26
CA ARG A 468 15.29 7.14 17.66
C ARG A 468 15.39 5.62 17.49
N GLU A 469 15.71 4.93 18.58
CA GLU A 469 15.91 3.49 18.58
C GLU A 469 15.04 2.82 19.65
N SER A 470 14.44 1.69 19.29
CA SER A 470 13.83 0.77 20.25
C SER A 470 14.49 -0.60 20.17
N LYS A 471 14.63 -1.27 21.33
CA LYS A 471 15.22 -2.60 21.45
C LYS A 471 14.31 -3.54 22.25
N VAL A 472 14.29 -4.82 21.88
CA VAL A 472 13.59 -5.88 22.63
C VAL A 472 14.61 -6.74 23.38
N ILE A 473 14.59 -6.64 24.71
CA ILE A 473 15.32 -7.56 25.60
C ILE A 473 14.39 -8.71 25.99
N VAL A 474 14.88 -9.95 25.99
CA VAL A 474 14.10 -11.14 26.39
C VAL A 474 14.67 -11.82 27.63
N THR A 475 13.78 -12.38 28.46
CA THR A 475 14.08 -13.10 29.71
C THR A 475 13.28 -14.40 29.80
N ASP A 476 13.86 -15.45 30.38
CA ASP A 476 13.24 -16.78 30.55
C ASP A 476 12.60 -17.35 29.27
N TYR A 477 13.29 -17.12 28.16
CA TYR A 477 12.78 -17.29 26.81
C TYR A 477 13.09 -18.70 26.29
N LEU A 478 12.05 -19.44 25.92
CA LEU A 478 12.16 -20.76 25.30
C LEU A 478 12.44 -20.63 23.80
N PHE A 479 13.38 -21.43 23.28
CA PHE A 479 13.72 -21.43 21.85
C PHE A 479 14.03 -22.83 21.31
N GLY A 480 13.82 -23.00 20.00
CA GLY A 480 13.89 -24.31 19.35
C GLY A 480 12.86 -25.30 19.92
N ALA A 481 13.28 -26.54 20.14
CA ALA A 481 12.47 -27.61 20.71
C ALA A 481 12.61 -27.76 22.24
N SER A 482 13.69 -27.25 22.85
CA SER A 482 13.99 -27.53 24.28
C SER A 482 14.86 -26.51 25.02
N SER A 483 15.45 -25.53 24.33
CA SER A 483 16.47 -24.65 24.90
C SER A 483 15.87 -23.45 25.63
N HIS A 484 16.63 -22.94 26.60
CA HIS A 484 16.20 -21.84 27.48
C HIS A 484 17.27 -20.76 27.59
N LEU A 485 16.86 -19.53 27.31
CA LEU A 485 17.62 -18.29 27.40
C LEU A 485 17.16 -17.52 28.64
N THR A 486 17.98 -17.48 29.70
CA THR A 486 17.64 -16.82 30.97
C THR A 486 17.49 -15.31 30.79
N TYR A 487 18.41 -14.68 30.06
CA TYR A 487 18.27 -13.31 29.57
C TYR A 487 19.29 -13.00 28.46
N THR A 488 19.02 -12.00 27.63
CA THR A 488 20.03 -11.36 26.76
C THR A 488 19.83 -9.85 26.67
N THR A 489 20.92 -9.10 26.51
CA THR A 489 20.88 -7.68 26.13
C THR A 489 21.09 -7.43 24.64
N ALA A 490 21.47 -8.46 23.88
CA ALA A 490 21.46 -8.45 22.42
C ALA A 490 20.03 -8.66 21.91
N GLN A 491 19.74 -8.23 20.69
CA GLN A 491 18.46 -8.50 20.05
C GLN A 491 18.43 -9.91 19.46
N VAL A 492 17.27 -10.55 19.43
CA VAL A 492 17.10 -11.89 18.83
C VAL A 492 16.67 -11.72 17.37
N LEU A 493 17.47 -12.20 16.43
CA LEU A 493 17.06 -12.29 15.01
C LEU A 493 16.24 -13.56 14.76
N PHE A 494 16.69 -14.70 15.29
CA PHE A 494 16.06 -16.01 15.05
C PHE A 494 16.18 -16.96 16.25
N ALA A 495 15.13 -17.72 16.53
CA ALA A 495 15.00 -18.58 17.72
C ALA A 495 14.35 -19.97 17.45
N GLY A 496 14.59 -20.56 16.28
CA GLY A 496 13.92 -21.81 15.84
C GLY A 496 14.75 -23.09 15.93
N VAL A 497 14.38 -24.08 15.11
CA VAL A 497 15.09 -25.35 14.93
C VAL A 497 15.64 -25.44 13.51
N ILE A 498 16.92 -25.80 13.36
CA ILE A 498 17.55 -26.15 12.08
C ILE A 498 18.39 -27.41 12.33
N ASP A 499 18.42 -28.36 11.39
CA ASP A 499 19.21 -29.61 11.53
C ASP A 499 18.77 -30.50 12.72
N GLY A 500 17.55 -30.30 13.23
CA GLY A 500 17.07 -30.93 14.47
C GLY A 500 17.72 -30.37 15.75
N ARG A 501 18.38 -29.21 15.67
CA ARG A 501 19.11 -28.53 16.75
C ARG A 501 18.50 -27.17 17.05
N ASP A 502 18.55 -26.76 18.31
CA ASP A 502 17.99 -25.48 18.77
C ASP A 502 18.93 -24.34 18.36
N VAL A 503 18.45 -23.39 17.54
CA VAL A 503 19.26 -22.29 17.01
C VAL A 503 18.83 -20.94 17.59
N LEU A 504 19.80 -20.23 18.16
CA LEU A 504 19.65 -18.85 18.61
C LEU A 504 20.60 -17.94 17.85
N PHE A 505 20.07 -17.02 17.05
CA PHE A 505 20.83 -15.96 16.38
C PHE A 505 20.57 -14.64 17.10
N LEU A 506 21.64 -14.06 17.67
CA LEU A 506 21.64 -12.76 18.34
C LEU A 506 22.32 -11.71 17.48
N TYR A 507 21.96 -10.43 17.67
CA TYR A 507 22.64 -9.31 17.04
C TYR A 507 22.66 -8.04 17.90
N GLY A 508 23.53 -7.12 17.52
CA GLY A 508 23.63 -5.79 18.12
C GLY A 508 24.78 -4.99 17.52
N ASP A 509 24.85 -3.71 17.83
CA ASP A 509 25.73 -2.77 17.17
C ASP A 509 27.20 -3.00 17.57
N SER A 510 28.12 -2.94 16.62
CA SER A 510 29.52 -3.32 16.87
C SER A 510 30.26 -2.40 17.87
N ASP A 511 29.72 -1.21 18.18
CA ASP A 511 30.27 -0.28 19.17
C ASP A 511 29.89 -0.62 20.63
N GLN A 512 28.97 -1.57 20.84
CA GLN A 512 28.37 -1.89 22.13
C GLN A 512 28.89 -3.21 22.73
N THR A 513 28.51 -3.47 23.99
CA THR A 513 28.87 -4.70 24.72
C THR A 513 27.61 -5.39 25.19
N TYR A 514 27.43 -6.64 24.78
CA TYR A 514 26.23 -7.42 25.03
C TYR A 514 26.50 -8.61 25.94
N ILE A 515 25.50 -9.00 26.73
CA ILE A 515 25.59 -10.11 27.68
C ILE A 515 24.37 -11.01 27.55
N THR A 516 24.61 -12.32 27.51
CA THR A 516 23.60 -13.36 27.29
C THR A 516 23.82 -14.50 28.28
N SER A 517 22.84 -14.80 29.13
CA SER A 517 22.86 -15.98 30.00
C SER A 517 21.95 -17.04 29.40
N VAL A 518 22.54 -18.08 28.82
CA VAL A 518 21.83 -19.15 28.10
C VAL A 518 22.31 -20.53 28.57
N ASN A 519 21.41 -21.50 28.66
CA ASN A 519 21.81 -22.85 29.06
C ASN A 519 22.47 -23.58 27.88
N LEU A 520 23.79 -23.41 27.73
CA LEU A 520 24.58 -24.06 26.68
C LEU A 520 24.58 -25.59 26.80
N THR A 521 24.14 -26.27 25.74
CA THR A 521 23.98 -27.75 25.73
C THR A 521 25.02 -28.46 24.84
N GLY A 522 25.11 -29.79 24.97
CA GLY A 522 26.03 -30.61 24.18
C GLY A 522 27.50 -30.43 24.56
N THR A 523 28.39 -30.69 23.60
CA THR A 523 29.84 -30.40 23.67
C THR A 523 30.20 -29.66 22.40
N SER A 524 30.89 -28.52 22.53
CA SER A 524 31.19 -27.63 21.42
C SER A 524 32.68 -27.54 21.10
N SER A 525 32.97 -27.03 19.90
CA SER A 525 34.22 -26.31 19.64
C SER A 525 33.95 -24.81 19.81
N PRO A 526 34.31 -24.17 20.94
CA PRO A 526 34.05 -22.74 21.13
C PRO A 526 34.89 -21.89 20.16
N ALA A 527 34.27 -20.90 19.54
CA ALA A 527 34.98 -20.00 18.63
C ALA A 527 36.05 -19.18 19.36
N ARG A 528 37.22 -19.05 18.72
CA ARG A 528 38.35 -18.26 19.22
C ARG A 528 38.33 -16.84 18.66
N SER A 529 37.32 -16.07 19.06
CA SER A 529 37.28 -14.62 18.81
C SER A 529 37.84 -13.87 20.03
N PRO A 530 38.61 -12.77 19.86
CA PRO A 530 38.98 -11.91 20.98
C PRO A 530 37.78 -11.13 21.55
N PHE A 531 36.69 -11.01 20.80
CA PHE A 531 35.48 -10.27 21.17
C PHE A 531 34.42 -11.13 21.87
N ILE A 532 34.47 -12.46 21.73
CA ILE A 532 33.50 -13.39 22.32
C ILE A 532 34.12 -14.08 23.53
N GLN A 533 33.50 -13.91 24.69
CA GLN A 533 33.89 -14.58 25.94
C GLN A 533 32.73 -15.45 26.43
N VAL A 534 33.03 -16.67 26.88
CA VAL A 534 32.06 -17.59 27.49
C VAL A 534 32.63 -18.07 28.81
N ASP A 535 31.92 -17.86 29.92
CA ASP A 535 32.39 -18.20 31.27
C ASP A 535 31.94 -19.60 31.74
N ASP A 536 32.48 -20.06 32.87
CA ASP A 536 32.13 -21.35 33.50
C ASP A 536 30.64 -21.46 33.90
N ARG A 537 29.90 -20.33 33.92
CA ARG A 537 28.48 -20.24 34.23
C ARG A 537 27.59 -20.18 32.98
N ARG A 538 28.18 -20.32 31.79
CA ARG A 538 27.49 -20.24 30.48
C ARG A 538 26.92 -18.86 30.18
N VAL A 539 27.54 -17.82 30.73
CA VAL A 539 27.32 -16.43 30.34
C VAL A 539 28.23 -16.13 29.15
N ILE A 540 27.63 -15.70 28.05
CA ILE A 540 28.31 -15.15 26.88
C ILE A 540 28.40 -13.63 27.07
N THR A 541 29.59 -13.07 26.91
CA THR A 541 29.81 -11.64 26.75
C THR A 541 30.39 -11.37 25.36
N VAL A 542 29.75 -10.47 24.62
CA VAL A 542 30.25 -9.92 23.36
C VAL A 542 30.79 -8.53 23.63
N LEU A 543 32.06 -8.30 23.31
CA LEU A 543 32.74 -7.02 23.48
C LEU A 543 32.60 -6.14 22.23
N ALA A 544 32.66 -4.82 22.44
CA ALA A 544 32.74 -3.84 21.35
C ALA A 544 33.93 -4.12 20.42
N GLY A 545 33.73 -3.89 19.12
CA GLY A 545 34.60 -4.31 18.01
C GLY A 545 34.21 -5.65 17.37
N ALA A 546 33.10 -6.28 17.79
CA ALA A 546 32.58 -7.51 17.21
C ALA A 546 31.88 -7.26 15.85
N GLU A 547 32.66 -7.21 14.76
CA GLU A 547 32.18 -7.10 13.38
C GLU A 547 32.23 -8.47 12.66
N GLY A 548 31.18 -8.78 11.89
CA GLY A 548 30.97 -10.04 11.19
C GLY A 548 30.15 -11.08 11.98
N LEU A 549 29.94 -12.25 11.37
CA LEU A 549 29.24 -13.38 11.99
C LEU A 549 30.19 -14.21 12.87
N PHE A 550 29.79 -14.44 14.12
CA PHE A 550 30.48 -15.26 15.10
C PHE A 550 29.64 -16.49 15.49
N THR A 551 30.22 -17.68 15.33
CA THR A 551 29.63 -18.92 15.86
C THR A 551 30.01 -19.09 17.34
N VAL A 552 29.22 -18.51 18.24
CA VAL A 552 29.51 -18.49 19.69
C VAL A 552 29.57 -19.92 20.27
N TRP A 553 28.65 -20.78 19.85
CA TRP A 553 28.57 -22.18 20.29
C TRP A 553 28.01 -23.06 19.18
N ASP A 554 28.73 -24.11 18.76
CA ASP A 554 28.22 -25.13 17.84
C ASP A 554 28.36 -26.52 18.48
N SER A 555 27.27 -27.26 18.55
CA SER A 555 27.17 -28.58 19.16
C SER A 555 26.12 -29.44 18.44
N GLU A 556 26.04 -30.73 18.79
CA GLU A 556 25.04 -31.65 18.23
C GLU A 556 23.60 -31.45 18.72
N THR A 557 23.35 -30.51 19.64
CA THR A 557 21.99 -30.19 20.14
C THR A 557 21.59 -28.74 19.98
N GLN A 558 22.56 -27.82 19.85
CA GLN A 558 22.31 -26.38 19.90
C GLN A 558 23.39 -25.59 19.16
N LEU A 559 22.96 -24.53 18.47
CA LEU A 559 23.81 -23.56 17.77
C LEU A 559 23.49 -22.15 18.27
N VAL A 560 24.50 -21.39 18.70
CA VAL A 560 24.36 -19.98 19.09
C VAL A 560 25.26 -19.14 18.20
N LEU A 561 24.64 -18.16 17.53
CA LEU A 561 25.28 -17.21 16.62
C LEU A 561 25.16 -15.79 17.17
N TYR A 562 26.14 -14.95 16.86
CA TYR A 562 26.09 -13.50 17.05
C TYR A 562 26.55 -12.80 15.77
N ALA A 563 25.95 -11.66 15.40
CA ALA A 563 26.50 -10.78 14.38
C ALA A 563 26.33 -9.30 14.76
N ASP A 564 27.12 -8.41 14.15
CA ASP A 564 26.82 -6.97 14.16
C ASP A 564 25.51 -6.68 13.42
N THR A 565 24.85 -5.56 13.73
CA THR A 565 23.58 -5.15 13.09
C THR A 565 23.67 -5.15 11.54
N PRO A 566 24.64 -4.49 10.88
CA PRO A 566 24.81 -4.58 9.42
C PRO A 566 24.99 -5.99 8.85
N THR A 567 25.70 -6.90 9.53
CA THR A 567 25.76 -8.31 9.11
C THR A 567 24.41 -9.02 9.29
N ALA A 568 23.72 -8.79 10.41
CA ALA A 568 22.42 -9.39 10.70
C ALA A 568 21.33 -8.94 9.70
N GLU A 569 21.36 -7.66 9.28
CA GLU A 569 20.51 -7.08 8.23
C GLU A 569 20.56 -7.86 6.91
N THR A 570 21.68 -8.50 6.57
CA THR A 570 21.81 -9.27 5.31
C THR A 570 21.02 -10.58 5.30
N PHE A 571 20.59 -11.10 6.45
CA PHE A 571 19.98 -12.43 6.56
C PHE A 571 18.50 -12.48 6.13
N TYR A 572 18.10 -13.64 5.65
CA TYR A 572 16.74 -14.07 5.31
C TYR A 572 16.47 -15.46 5.91
N ALA A 573 15.21 -15.73 6.26
CA ALA A 573 14.75 -17.03 6.78
C ALA A 573 13.62 -17.61 5.90
N PRO A 574 13.92 -18.11 4.69
CA PRO A 574 12.92 -18.67 3.77
C PRO A 574 12.33 -19.99 4.32
N ALA A 575 11.00 -20.03 4.41
CA ALA A 575 10.27 -21.24 4.79
C ALA A 575 10.43 -22.32 3.71
N ILE A 576 10.76 -23.54 4.13
CA ILE A 576 11.08 -24.65 3.22
C ILE A 576 9.85 -25.51 2.98
N THR A 577 9.47 -25.68 1.71
CA THR A 577 8.38 -26.58 1.31
C THR A 577 8.86 -28.03 1.43
N VAL A 578 8.16 -28.85 2.22
CA VAL A 578 8.49 -30.27 2.42
C VAL A 578 7.89 -31.11 1.27
N PRO A 579 8.71 -31.86 0.50
CA PRO A 579 8.19 -32.67 -0.60
C PRO A 579 7.20 -33.76 -0.14
N ASN A 580 6.19 -34.03 -0.98
CA ASN A 580 5.12 -35.02 -0.77
C ASN A 580 4.15 -34.69 0.40
N SER A 581 3.83 -33.41 0.61
CA SER A 581 2.77 -32.95 1.52
C SER A 581 1.44 -32.69 0.80
N ASP A 582 1.20 -33.41 -0.29
CA ASP A 582 0.20 -33.12 -1.33
C ASP A 582 -1.27 -33.13 -0.82
N ASP A 583 -1.53 -33.76 0.33
CA ASP A 583 -2.84 -33.78 1.01
C ASP A 583 -3.06 -32.55 1.95
N ASN A 584 -2.07 -31.67 2.16
CA ASN A 584 -2.18 -30.48 3.01
C ASN A 584 -2.20 -29.18 2.18
N PRO A 585 -3.34 -28.49 2.05
CA PRO A 585 -3.43 -27.23 1.27
C PRO A 585 -2.52 -26.13 1.85
N TYR A 586 -2.21 -26.18 3.15
CA TYR A 586 -1.40 -25.16 3.82
C TYR A 586 0.11 -25.47 3.83
N SER A 587 0.59 -26.38 2.97
CA SER A 587 2.00 -26.84 2.86
C SER A 587 3.07 -25.73 2.89
N LYS A 588 2.80 -24.56 2.30
CA LYS A 588 3.71 -23.39 2.25
C LYS A 588 3.50 -22.36 3.37
N PHE A 589 2.46 -22.51 4.19
CA PHE A 589 2.21 -21.62 5.32
C PHE A 589 3.13 -22.03 6.48
N TRP A 590 3.90 -21.06 6.98
CA TRP A 590 4.69 -21.26 8.19
C TRP A 590 3.78 -21.66 9.36
N SER A 591 4.25 -22.47 10.30
CA SER A 591 3.46 -23.02 11.40
C SER A 591 2.39 -24.06 11.03
N PHE A 592 1.83 -24.06 9.81
CA PHE A 592 0.72 -24.94 9.40
C PHE A 592 1.10 -26.06 8.43
N GLY A 593 1.99 -25.77 7.46
CA GLY A 593 2.54 -26.77 6.54
C GLY A 593 4.02 -27.05 6.77
N THR A 594 4.77 -26.05 7.24
CA THR A 594 6.20 -26.17 7.50
C THR A 594 6.65 -25.31 8.67
N ASN A 595 7.64 -25.81 9.41
CA ASN A 595 8.47 -25.07 10.36
C ASN A 595 9.96 -25.24 10.03
N GLU A 596 10.28 -25.75 8.83
CA GLU A 596 11.66 -25.89 8.37
C GLU A 596 12.13 -24.60 7.70
N THR A 597 13.35 -24.18 8.02
CA THR A 597 14.01 -23.02 7.43
C THR A 597 15.53 -23.25 7.33
N VAL A 598 16.18 -22.42 6.53
CA VAL A 598 17.61 -22.15 6.58
C VAL A 598 17.79 -20.65 6.85
N LEU A 599 18.97 -20.21 7.27
CA LEU A 599 19.31 -18.78 7.28
C LEU A 599 20.26 -18.50 6.11
N VAL A 600 19.95 -17.50 5.30
CA VAL A 600 20.67 -17.16 4.07
C VAL A 600 21.01 -15.67 4.07
N ALA A 601 22.28 -15.32 3.94
CA ALA A 601 22.76 -13.93 3.89
C ALA A 601 23.57 -13.64 2.64
N GLY A 602 23.45 -12.42 2.11
CA GLY A 602 24.25 -11.89 1.00
C GLY A 602 23.47 -11.49 -0.26
N PRO A 603 22.58 -12.34 -0.80
CA PRO A 603 21.71 -11.98 -1.93
C PRO A 603 20.77 -10.80 -1.64
N TYR A 604 20.39 -10.06 -2.68
CA TYR A 604 19.47 -8.92 -2.58
C TYR A 604 18.10 -9.35 -2.01
N LEU A 605 17.55 -10.45 -2.55
CA LEU A 605 16.31 -11.05 -2.09
C LEU A 605 16.41 -12.58 -2.13
N VAL A 606 15.95 -13.25 -1.07
CA VAL A 606 15.78 -14.71 -1.04
C VAL A 606 14.28 -15.01 -1.01
N ARG A 607 13.74 -15.52 -2.13
CA ARG A 607 12.30 -15.73 -2.35
C ARG A 607 11.83 -17.08 -1.79
N GLU A 608 12.54 -18.15 -2.14
CA GLU A 608 12.13 -19.54 -1.85
C GLU A 608 13.35 -20.43 -1.54
N ALA A 609 13.12 -21.49 -0.77
CA ALA A 609 14.09 -22.53 -0.47
C ALA A 609 13.43 -23.92 -0.49
N THR A 610 14.07 -24.91 -1.11
CA THR A 610 13.59 -26.30 -1.18
C THR A 610 14.75 -27.30 -1.03
N TYR A 611 14.44 -28.55 -0.69
CA TYR A 611 15.44 -29.63 -0.62
C TYR A 611 15.24 -30.68 -1.72
N SER A 612 16.34 -31.28 -2.18
CA SER A 612 16.28 -32.55 -2.90
C SER A 612 15.57 -33.64 -2.08
N LYS A 613 15.04 -34.67 -2.75
CA LYS A 613 14.36 -35.80 -2.08
C LYS A 613 15.26 -36.60 -1.12
N ASP A 614 16.58 -36.44 -1.20
CA ASP A 614 17.56 -37.02 -0.26
C ASP A 614 18.19 -35.99 0.70
N ARG A 615 17.72 -34.73 0.67
CA ARG A 615 18.11 -33.60 1.53
C ARG A 615 19.62 -33.26 1.53
N LYS A 616 20.30 -33.57 0.42
CA LYS A 616 21.71 -33.23 0.19
C LYS A 616 21.93 -31.97 -0.63
N GLN A 617 20.94 -31.57 -1.41
CA GLN A 617 20.95 -30.32 -2.16
C GLN A 617 19.91 -29.36 -1.58
N LEU A 618 20.34 -28.12 -1.33
CA LEU A 618 19.48 -26.99 -1.01
C LEU A 618 19.33 -26.14 -2.26
N ASP A 619 18.12 -26.06 -2.79
CA ASP A 619 17.80 -25.27 -3.98
C ASP A 619 17.15 -23.95 -3.54
N LEU A 620 17.89 -22.85 -3.73
CA LEU A 620 17.47 -21.49 -3.41
C LEU A 620 17.04 -20.75 -4.67
N ARG A 621 16.03 -19.88 -4.53
CA ARG A 621 15.58 -18.96 -5.57
C ARG A 621 15.48 -17.54 -5.02
N GLY A 622 15.90 -16.57 -5.81
CA GLY A 622 15.96 -15.17 -5.40
C GLY A 622 16.60 -14.26 -6.44
N ASP A 623 16.94 -13.05 -6.01
CA ASP A 623 17.49 -12.00 -6.87
C ASP A 623 18.91 -11.61 -6.44
N LEU A 624 19.78 -11.33 -7.41
CA LEU A 624 21.12 -10.78 -7.22
C LEU A 624 21.23 -9.36 -7.81
N ASP A 625 21.97 -8.48 -7.14
CA ASP A 625 22.34 -7.17 -7.70
C ASP A 625 23.45 -7.33 -8.76
N ILE A 626 23.11 -7.06 -10.02
CA ILE A 626 24.03 -7.24 -11.17
C ILE A 626 25.09 -6.14 -11.30
N THR A 627 25.13 -5.17 -10.38
CA THR A 627 26.31 -4.31 -10.21
C THR A 627 27.49 -5.07 -9.60
N THR A 628 27.24 -6.25 -9.01
CA THR A 628 28.26 -7.15 -8.47
C THR A 628 28.49 -8.36 -9.35
N ASN A 629 29.76 -8.62 -9.76
CA ASN A 629 30.11 -9.85 -10.49
C ASN A 629 29.94 -11.12 -9.63
N VAL A 630 30.14 -10.98 -8.32
CA VAL A 630 30.14 -12.08 -7.35
C VAL A 630 29.44 -11.61 -6.09
N THR A 631 28.37 -12.30 -5.73
CA THR A 631 27.68 -12.14 -4.45
C THR A 631 28.23 -13.18 -3.47
N ASN A 632 28.81 -12.74 -2.35
CA ASN A 632 29.16 -13.64 -1.25
C ASN A 632 27.87 -14.17 -0.61
N VAL A 633 27.83 -15.45 -0.25
CA VAL A 633 26.67 -16.04 0.46
C VAL A 633 27.12 -16.74 1.73
N THR A 634 26.37 -16.51 2.82
CA THR A 634 26.55 -17.21 4.10
C THR A 634 25.28 -18.00 4.42
N LEU A 635 25.43 -19.27 4.81
CA LEU A 635 24.34 -20.22 4.99
C LEU A 635 24.41 -20.89 6.37
N VAL A 636 23.28 -20.92 7.08
CA VAL A 636 23.06 -21.77 8.25
C VAL A 636 22.05 -22.83 7.86
N ALA A 637 22.51 -24.07 7.68
CA ALA A 637 21.73 -25.15 7.09
C ALA A 637 22.09 -26.53 7.69
N PRO A 638 21.27 -27.57 7.47
CA PRO A 638 21.54 -28.91 7.96
C PRO A 638 22.89 -29.49 7.52
N LYS A 639 23.56 -30.25 8.40
CA LYS A 639 24.83 -30.95 8.11
C LYS A 639 24.71 -31.99 6.99
N THR A 640 23.49 -32.33 6.57
CA THR A 640 23.22 -33.19 5.40
C THR A 640 23.37 -32.49 4.06
N VAL A 641 23.31 -31.15 4.02
CA VAL A 641 23.47 -30.36 2.80
C VAL A 641 24.93 -30.38 2.37
N THR A 642 25.19 -30.86 1.15
CA THR A 642 26.51 -30.97 0.54
C THR A 642 26.63 -30.23 -0.79
N SER A 643 25.52 -29.75 -1.35
CA SER A 643 25.48 -28.87 -2.51
C SER A 643 24.37 -27.82 -2.34
N VAL A 644 24.55 -26.67 -2.97
CA VAL A 644 23.58 -25.57 -2.97
C VAL A 644 23.43 -25.05 -4.39
N THR A 645 22.20 -24.78 -4.82
CA THR A 645 21.96 -24.04 -6.07
C THR A 645 21.28 -22.71 -5.80
N TRP A 646 21.50 -21.76 -6.70
CA TRP A 646 20.84 -20.46 -6.75
C TRP A 646 20.23 -20.29 -8.14
N ASN A 647 18.91 -20.14 -8.23
CA ASN A 647 18.16 -20.10 -9.50
C ASN A 647 18.52 -21.27 -10.45
N GLY A 648 18.84 -22.45 -9.88
CA GLY A 648 19.26 -23.66 -10.60
C GLY A 648 20.76 -23.73 -10.97
N MET A 649 21.55 -22.69 -10.74
CA MET A 649 23.00 -22.67 -10.94
C MET A 649 23.74 -23.11 -9.67
N SER A 650 24.83 -23.88 -9.79
CA SER A 650 25.61 -24.32 -8.62
C SER A 650 26.30 -23.13 -7.95
N VAL A 651 26.14 -23.01 -6.63
CA VAL A 651 26.94 -22.11 -5.79
C VAL A 651 28.34 -22.70 -5.60
N SER A 652 29.39 -21.87 -5.56
CA SER A 652 30.72 -22.29 -5.09
C SER A 652 30.72 -22.24 -3.57
N LEU A 653 30.98 -23.35 -2.88
CA LEU A 653 31.13 -23.38 -1.42
C LEU A 653 32.62 -23.43 -1.10
N ASP A 654 33.09 -22.45 -0.34
CA ASP A 654 34.51 -22.18 -0.15
C ASP A 654 35.02 -22.73 1.20
N ASP A 655 34.26 -22.54 2.29
CA ASP A 655 34.57 -23.04 3.64
C ASP A 655 33.32 -23.58 4.37
N VAL A 656 33.54 -24.59 5.22
CA VAL A 656 32.53 -25.16 6.14
C VAL A 656 33.00 -24.98 7.57
N LEU A 657 32.61 -23.87 8.19
CA LEU A 657 32.95 -23.50 9.56
C LEU A 657 31.91 -24.10 10.53
N GLY A 658 31.96 -25.43 10.69
CA GLY A 658 31.01 -26.18 11.49
C GLY A 658 29.63 -26.22 10.83
N SER A 659 28.65 -25.57 11.44
CA SER A 659 27.27 -25.47 10.94
C SER A 659 27.02 -24.25 10.04
N VAL A 660 28.03 -23.40 9.84
CA VAL A 660 27.99 -22.27 8.90
C VAL A 660 28.79 -22.62 7.65
N MET A 661 28.17 -22.48 6.48
CA MET A 661 28.85 -22.58 5.19
C MET A 661 28.97 -21.21 4.55
N THR A 662 30.12 -20.92 3.95
CA THR A 662 30.34 -19.71 3.14
C THR A 662 30.63 -20.09 1.71
N GLY A 663 30.30 -19.18 0.79
CA GLY A 663 30.49 -19.41 -0.63
C GLY A 663 30.27 -18.16 -1.47
N THR A 664 30.29 -18.36 -2.77
CA THR A 664 30.15 -17.31 -3.79
C THR A 664 29.18 -17.71 -4.90
N ILE A 665 28.33 -16.77 -5.29
CA ILE A 665 27.41 -16.86 -6.42
C ILE A 665 27.94 -15.90 -7.48
N SER A 666 28.38 -16.42 -8.62
CA SER A 666 28.82 -15.59 -9.75
C SER A 666 27.60 -15.18 -10.58
N SER A 667 27.38 -13.88 -10.74
CA SER A 667 26.33 -13.37 -11.62
C SER A 667 26.64 -13.74 -13.08
N SER A 668 25.66 -14.30 -13.80
CA SER A 668 25.77 -14.55 -15.24
C SER A 668 25.38 -13.33 -16.08
N LYS A 669 24.90 -12.26 -15.42
CA LYS A 669 24.27 -11.08 -16.02
C LYS A 669 24.97 -9.75 -15.69
N SER A 670 26.02 -9.77 -14.86
CA SER A 670 26.74 -8.57 -14.44
C SER A 670 27.18 -7.71 -15.63
N GLY A 671 26.86 -6.41 -15.56
CA GLY A 671 27.21 -5.43 -16.58
C GLY A 671 26.48 -5.55 -17.92
N LEU A 672 25.45 -6.41 -18.06
CA LEU A 672 24.64 -6.49 -19.29
C LEU A 672 23.82 -5.22 -19.55
N LEU A 673 23.37 -4.54 -18.48
CA LEU A 673 22.60 -3.31 -18.53
C LEU A 673 22.93 -2.48 -17.28
N ALA A 674 23.14 -1.17 -17.45
CA ALA A 674 23.47 -0.28 -16.35
C ALA A 674 22.22 0.49 -15.88
N LYS A 675 22.19 0.85 -14.59
CA LYS A 675 21.30 1.90 -14.09
C LYS A 675 21.55 3.22 -14.85
N ASP A 676 20.51 4.02 -14.99
CA ASP A 676 20.45 5.30 -15.70
C ASP A 676 20.73 5.18 -17.22
N THR A 677 20.73 3.96 -17.78
CA THR A 677 20.72 3.73 -19.24
C THR A 677 19.43 4.30 -19.82
N VAL A 678 19.56 5.15 -20.84
CA VAL A 678 18.43 5.67 -21.62
C VAL A 678 18.08 4.71 -22.75
N VAL A 679 16.80 4.35 -22.88
CA VAL A 679 16.27 3.60 -24.02
C VAL A 679 15.99 4.57 -25.17
N GLU A 680 16.44 4.23 -26.37
CA GLU A 680 16.19 5.03 -27.58
C GLU A 680 14.71 4.92 -28.01
N LEU A 681 14.08 6.07 -28.21
CA LEU A 681 12.68 6.19 -28.63
C LEU A 681 12.62 6.60 -30.11
N GLY A 682 11.64 6.09 -30.85
CA GLY A 682 11.46 6.47 -32.26
C GLY A 682 10.98 7.92 -32.44
N HIS A 683 11.14 8.45 -33.66
CA HIS A 683 10.58 9.75 -34.06
C HIS A 683 9.06 9.81 -33.84
N TRP A 684 8.53 10.98 -33.48
CA TRP A 684 7.12 11.15 -33.20
C TRP A 684 6.28 11.29 -34.48
N LYS A 685 5.07 10.72 -34.42
CA LYS A 685 3.96 11.00 -35.33
C LYS A 685 2.97 11.92 -34.64
N TYR A 686 2.62 13.03 -35.28
CA TYR A 686 1.76 14.09 -34.75
C TYR A 686 0.42 14.20 -35.50
N ALA A 687 -0.67 14.37 -34.74
CA ALA A 687 -1.96 14.82 -35.25
C ALA A 687 -2.65 15.76 -34.24
N ASP A 688 -3.45 16.69 -34.77
CA ASP A 688 -4.37 17.52 -33.98
C ASP A 688 -5.44 16.67 -33.28
N SER A 689 -5.59 16.86 -31.97
CA SER A 689 -6.56 16.21 -31.09
C SER A 689 -7.58 17.18 -30.48
N LEU A 690 -7.66 18.40 -31.01
CA LEU A 690 -8.75 19.35 -30.80
C LEU A 690 -9.39 19.83 -32.13
N PRO A 691 -9.74 18.93 -33.09
CA PRO A 691 -10.45 19.34 -34.29
C PRO A 691 -11.80 20.04 -34.02
N GLU A 692 -12.33 19.91 -32.81
CA GLU A 692 -13.52 20.60 -32.29
C GLU A 692 -13.55 22.11 -32.58
N ILE A 693 -12.43 22.82 -32.43
CA ILE A 693 -12.40 24.29 -32.60
C ILE A 693 -12.44 24.71 -34.08
N ARG A 694 -12.30 23.78 -35.02
CA ARG A 694 -12.32 24.10 -36.46
C ARG A 694 -13.75 24.40 -36.91
N GLY A 695 -13.96 25.52 -37.63
CA GLY A 695 -15.29 25.94 -38.12
C GLY A 695 -16.03 24.97 -39.07
N CYS A 696 -15.42 23.84 -39.46
CA CYS A 696 -16.06 22.76 -40.21
C CYS A 696 -16.34 21.49 -39.38
N PHE A 697 -16.17 21.54 -38.06
CA PHE A 697 -16.40 20.40 -37.17
C PHE A 697 -17.89 20.12 -36.94
N ASP A 698 -18.32 18.89 -37.24
CA ASP A 698 -19.68 18.42 -36.97
C ASP A 698 -19.76 17.74 -35.59
N ASP A 699 -20.51 18.36 -34.67
CA ASP A 699 -20.84 17.81 -33.35
C ASP A 699 -22.26 17.21 -33.29
N SER A 700 -22.90 16.92 -34.44
CA SER A 700 -24.23 16.31 -34.51
C SER A 700 -24.34 14.97 -33.76
N GLY A 701 -23.24 14.23 -33.64
CA GLY A 701 -23.13 12.96 -32.90
C GLY A 701 -22.76 13.07 -31.42
N TRP A 702 -22.59 14.28 -30.87
CA TRP A 702 -22.34 14.48 -29.42
C TRP A 702 -23.63 14.40 -28.61
N VAL A 703 -23.51 14.14 -27.31
CA VAL A 703 -24.66 14.16 -26.39
C VAL A 703 -25.14 15.60 -26.21
N GLU A 704 -26.44 15.85 -26.38
CA GLU A 704 -27.04 17.15 -26.06
C GLU A 704 -27.18 17.31 -24.54
N ALA A 705 -26.56 18.35 -23.99
CA ALA A 705 -26.58 18.65 -22.58
C ALA A 705 -27.86 19.44 -22.23
N ASN A 706 -28.98 18.72 -22.15
CA ASN A 706 -30.33 19.26 -21.98
C ASN A 706 -31.02 18.89 -20.65
N HIS A 707 -30.34 18.20 -19.73
CA HIS A 707 -30.90 17.85 -18.42
C HIS A 707 -31.18 19.11 -17.59
N THR A 708 -32.32 19.13 -16.88
CA THR A 708 -32.73 20.25 -16.01
C THR A 708 -32.91 19.82 -14.55
N GLN A 709 -32.41 18.64 -14.20
CA GLN A 709 -32.45 18.01 -12.88
C GLN A 709 -31.18 17.14 -12.74
N THR A 710 -30.73 16.92 -11.51
CA THR A 710 -29.59 16.06 -11.16
C THR A 710 -29.76 15.56 -9.72
N ASN A 711 -29.14 14.43 -9.38
CA ASN A 711 -29.03 13.97 -7.99
C ASN A 711 -27.74 14.45 -7.30
N ILE A 712 -26.86 15.13 -8.04
CA ILE A 712 -25.69 15.81 -7.49
C ILE A 712 -26.19 16.98 -6.62
N PRO A 713 -25.87 17.05 -5.32
CA PRO A 713 -26.47 18.01 -4.38
C PRO A 713 -25.93 19.45 -4.53
N HIS A 714 -25.15 19.72 -5.56
CA HIS A 714 -24.55 21.01 -5.85
C HIS A 714 -25.35 21.70 -6.98
N PRO A 715 -26.14 22.75 -6.69
CA PRO A 715 -26.92 23.43 -7.72
C PRO A 715 -26.02 24.22 -8.69
N MET A 716 -26.53 24.45 -9.90
CA MET A 716 -25.93 25.42 -10.83
C MET A 716 -25.92 26.82 -10.20
N LEU A 717 -24.79 27.52 -10.28
CA LEU A 717 -24.60 28.87 -9.71
C LEU A 717 -25.40 29.93 -10.48
N TYR A 718 -25.39 29.83 -11.82
CA TYR A 718 -26.14 30.70 -12.73
C TYR A 718 -26.27 30.04 -14.12
N GLY A 719 -27.30 30.42 -14.88
CA GLY A 719 -27.59 29.86 -16.21
C GLY A 719 -29.08 29.92 -16.53
N ASP A 720 -29.52 29.09 -17.47
CA ASP A 720 -30.92 28.99 -17.92
C ASP A 720 -31.70 27.78 -17.35
N GLY A 721 -31.09 27.02 -16.44
CA GLY A 721 -31.70 25.85 -15.80
C GLY A 721 -31.24 24.50 -16.36
N ARG A 722 -30.39 24.49 -17.41
CA ARG A 722 -29.63 23.30 -17.80
C ARG A 722 -28.52 22.97 -16.81
N VAL A 723 -28.33 21.68 -16.55
CA VAL A 723 -27.23 21.12 -15.76
C VAL A 723 -26.12 20.65 -16.71
N LEU A 724 -24.88 21.06 -16.43
CA LEU A 724 -23.70 20.75 -17.25
C LEU A 724 -22.64 20.00 -16.42
N TYR A 725 -23.04 18.91 -15.77
CA TYR A 725 -22.14 18.03 -15.01
C TYR A 725 -21.91 16.73 -15.80
N GLY A 726 -20.65 16.36 -16.03
CA GLY A 726 -20.30 15.26 -16.93
C GLY A 726 -20.92 13.93 -16.53
N CYS A 727 -21.00 13.66 -15.22
CA CYS A 727 -21.58 12.43 -14.67
C CYS A 727 -23.07 12.25 -14.98
N ASP A 728 -23.87 13.33 -15.03
CA ASP A 728 -25.28 13.24 -15.44
C ASP A 728 -25.45 12.78 -16.90
N TYR A 729 -24.38 12.83 -17.71
CA TYR A 729 -24.34 12.39 -19.11
C TYR A 729 -23.44 11.16 -19.34
N GLY A 730 -23.01 10.48 -18.26
CA GLY A 730 -22.18 9.28 -18.35
C GLY A 730 -20.66 9.52 -18.44
N PHE A 731 -20.17 10.76 -18.23
CA PHE A 731 -18.78 11.16 -18.44
C PHE A 731 -18.13 11.67 -17.14
N CYS A 732 -17.54 10.76 -16.35
CA CYS A 732 -16.95 11.08 -15.03
C CYS A 732 -15.41 11.02 -15.00
N GLU A 733 -14.75 10.73 -16.11
CA GLU A 733 -13.34 10.33 -16.17
C GLU A 733 -12.52 11.21 -17.10
N ASN A 734 -11.36 11.68 -16.61
CA ASN A 734 -10.38 12.45 -17.38
C ASN A 734 -11.02 13.65 -18.11
N ILE A 735 -10.36 14.17 -19.15
CA ILE A 735 -10.77 15.41 -19.80
C ILE A 735 -12.16 15.27 -20.44
N VAL A 736 -13.07 16.20 -20.17
CA VAL A 736 -14.41 16.28 -20.77
C VAL A 736 -14.51 17.56 -21.59
N LEU A 737 -15.11 17.47 -22.79
CA LEU A 737 -15.28 18.61 -23.68
C LEU A 737 -16.74 19.08 -23.68
N TRP A 738 -16.93 20.40 -23.68
CA TRP A 738 -18.23 21.07 -23.70
C TRP A 738 -18.32 22.03 -24.88
N ARG A 739 -19.49 22.11 -25.52
CA ARG A 739 -19.75 23.01 -26.67
C ARG A 739 -21.07 23.76 -26.49
N GLY A 740 -20.99 25.07 -26.27
CA GLY A 740 -22.13 25.97 -26.07
C GLY A 740 -22.42 26.79 -27.33
N HIS A 741 -23.54 26.50 -27.98
CA HIS A 741 -23.96 27.12 -29.24
C HIS A 741 -24.82 28.36 -28.99
N PHE A 742 -24.58 29.47 -29.69
CA PHE A 742 -25.42 30.66 -29.65
C PHE A 742 -25.54 31.34 -31.02
N MET A 743 -26.62 32.10 -31.24
CA MET A 743 -26.78 32.92 -32.45
C MET A 743 -26.07 34.25 -32.25
N GLY A 744 -25.10 34.59 -33.11
CA GLY A 744 -24.34 35.83 -32.99
C GLY A 744 -25.17 37.06 -33.37
N THR A 745 -25.18 38.10 -32.54
CA THR A 745 -25.82 39.40 -32.84
C THR A 745 -24.81 40.55 -32.96
N GLY A 746 -23.52 40.27 -32.75
CA GLY A 746 -22.45 41.28 -32.73
C GLY A 746 -22.46 42.17 -31.47
N MET A 747 -23.37 41.91 -30.53
CA MET A 747 -23.46 42.59 -29.23
C MET A 747 -22.83 41.78 -28.09
N GLU A 748 -22.53 40.51 -28.34
CA GLU A 748 -21.80 39.62 -27.46
C GLU A 748 -20.33 40.04 -27.35
N LYS A 749 -19.80 40.01 -26.13
CA LYS A 749 -18.48 40.54 -25.74
C LYS A 749 -17.76 39.69 -24.70
N SER A 750 -18.49 38.81 -24.01
CA SER A 750 -17.92 37.81 -23.12
C SER A 750 -18.90 36.71 -22.78
N VAL A 751 -18.35 35.57 -22.35
CA VAL A 751 -19.06 34.56 -21.57
C VAL A 751 -18.50 34.56 -20.15
N ASN A 752 -19.36 34.58 -19.13
CA ASN A 752 -18.99 34.19 -17.77
C ASN A 752 -19.16 32.67 -17.66
N LEU A 753 -18.12 31.97 -17.21
CA LEU A 753 -18.13 30.53 -17.00
C LEU A 753 -17.58 30.23 -15.60
N SER A 754 -18.32 29.42 -14.85
CA SER A 754 -17.80 28.74 -13.68
C SER A 754 -17.56 27.28 -14.02
N VAL A 755 -16.33 26.82 -13.78
CA VAL A 755 -15.82 25.51 -14.24
C VAL A 755 -15.23 24.77 -13.06
N ASN A 756 -15.54 23.49 -12.91
CA ASN A 756 -15.03 22.61 -11.86
C ASN A 756 -14.42 21.35 -12.48
N GLY A 757 -13.21 21.00 -12.05
CA GLY A 757 -12.50 19.78 -12.45
C GLY A 757 -11.90 19.00 -11.30
N GLY A 758 -12.23 19.35 -10.05
CA GLY A 758 -11.51 18.94 -8.85
C GLY A 758 -10.25 19.78 -8.60
N GLU A 759 -9.63 19.57 -7.45
CA GLU A 759 -8.33 20.17 -7.10
C GLU A 759 -7.30 20.02 -8.23
N ALA A 760 -6.42 21.02 -8.40
CA ALA A 760 -5.37 21.04 -9.43
C ALA A 760 -5.83 20.90 -10.91
N PHE A 761 -7.11 21.10 -11.24
CA PHE A 761 -7.61 21.10 -12.63
C PHE A 761 -7.17 22.34 -13.45
N SER A 762 -7.52 22.37 -14.73
CA SER A 762 -7.63 23.60 -15.52
C SER A 762 -8.69 23.43 -16.61
N ALA A 763 -9.08 24.54 -17.26
CA ALA A 763 -9.89 24.49 -18.46
C ALA A 763 -9.52 25.59 -19.46
N SER A 764 -9.39 25.22 -20.74
CA SER A 764 -9.10 26.15 -21.84
C SER A 764 -10.37 26.42 -22.65
N VAL A 765 -10.58 27.67 -23.05
CA VAL A 765 -11.82 28.12 -23.72
C VAL A 765 -11.50 28.80 -25.04
N TRP A 766 -12.23 28.39 -26.08
CA TRP A 766 -12.24 28.98 -27.42
C TRP A 766 -13.64 29.50 -27.78
N LEU A 767 -13.70 30.53 -28.61
CA LEU A 767 -14.89 30.93 -29.37
C LEU A 767 -14.61 30.66 -30.85
N ASN A 768 -15.37 29.76 -31.45
CA ASN A 768 -15.09 29.21 -32.79
C ASN A 768 -13.66 28.64 -32.82
N ASP A 769 -12.77 29.15 -33.67
CA ASP A 769 -11.35 28.79 -33.75
C ASP A 769 -10.42 29.69 -32.90
N VAL A 770 -10.95 30.74 -32.26
CA VAL A 770 -10.17 31.73 -31.51
C VAL A 770 -10.03 31.35 -30.03
N PHE A 771 -8.81 31.13 -29.56
CA PHE A 771 -8.51 30.96 -28.13
C PHE A 771 -8.85 32.23 -27.34
N LEU A 772 -9.56 32.08 -26.23
CA LEU A 772 -9.90 33.18 -25.32
C LEU A 772 -8.94 33.26 -24.14
N LYS A 773 -8.86 32.18 -23.34
CA LYS A 773 -8.06 32.08 -22.11
C LYS A 773 -8.07 30.64 -21.56
N THR A 774 -7.05 30.26 -20.78
CA THR A 774 -7.13 29.15 -19.81
C THR A 774 -7.40 29.64 -18.38
N THR A 775 -8.36 29.00 -17.70
CA THR A 775 -8.57 29.13 -16.26
C THR A 775 -7.86 27.99 -15.53
N TYR A 776 -7.28 28.30 -14.37
CA TYR A 776 -6.41 27.39 -13.62
C TYR A 776 -6.98 27.13 -12.23
N GLY A 777 -7.21 25.85 -11.93
CA GLY A 777 -7.25 25.38 -10.55
C GLY A 777 -5.86 25.38 -9.92
N ASN A 778 -5.80 25.10 -8.63
CA ASN A 778 -4.57 25.14 -7.85
C ASN A 778 -4.55 24.05 -6.77
N SER A 779 -3.34 23.60 -6.44
CA SER A 779 -3.00 23.03 -5.13
C SER A 779 -1.60 23.45 -4.73
N THR A 780 -1.30 23.43 -3.44
CA THR A 780 -0.01 23.83 -2.89
C THR A 780 0.25 22.98 -1.64
N ASN A 781 0.40 21.65 -1.83
CA ASN A 781 0.44 20.65 -0.76
C ASN A 781 -0.84 20.65 0.10
N ASN A 782 -1.99 20.26 -0.48
CA ASN A 782 -3.33 20.30 0.14
C ASN A 782 -3.74 21.68 0.72
N ASN A 783 -3.04 22.76 0.36
CA ASN A 783 -3.33 24.13 0.80
C ASN A 783 -3.62 25.03 -0.41
N ASN A 784 -4.41 26.08 -0.20
CA ASN A 784 -4.82 27.04 -1.24
C ASN A 784 -5.52 26.35 -2.45
N ILE A 785 -6.29 25.29 -2.18
CA ILE A 785 -7.00 24.50 -3.18
C ILE A 785 -7.97 25.38 -3.96
N ILE A 786 -7.92 25.27 -5.28
CA ILE A 786 -8.92 25.86 -6.20
C ILE A 786 -9.39 24.71 -7.11
N ALA A 787 -10.49 24.08 -6.71
CA ALA A 787 -11.15 23.00 -7.46
C ALA A 787 -12.20 23.52 -8.47
N GLU A 788 -12.56 24.81 -8.35
CA GLU A 788 -13.59 25.49 -9.11
C GLU A 788 -13.18 26.94 -9.34
N THR A 789 -13.43 27.48 -10.53
CA THR A 789 -13.23 28.90 -10.86
C THR A 789 -14.55 29.52 -11.34
N ASP A 790 -14.63 30.86 -11.36
CA ASP A 790 -15.72 31.64 -11.95
C ASP A 790 -15.11 32.87 -12.63
N GLU A 791 -15.15 32.91 -13.97
CA GLU A 791 -14.35 33.85 -14.77
C GLU A 791 -15.09 34.39 -15.99
N VAL A 792 -14.83 35.67 -16.32
CA VAL A 792 -15.31 36.34 -17.52
C VAL A 792 -14.30 36.18 -18.66
N PHE A 793 -14.62 35.34 -19.63
CA PHE A 793 -13.85 35.14 -20.86
C PHE A 793 -14.27 36.18 -21.89
N ALA A 794 -13.42 37.20 -22.10
CA ALA A 794 -13.69 38.30 -23.03
C ALA A 794 -13.48 37.89 -24.49
N PHE A 795 -14.35 38.37 -25.37
CA PHE A 795 -14.24 38.18 -26.82
C PHE A 795 -13.47 39.35 -27.44
N LEU A 796 -12.64 39.05 -28.45
CA LEU A 796 -11.95 40.06 -29.24
C LEU A 796 -12.94 40.78 -30.18
N GLU A 797 -12.60 42.00 -30.62
CA GLU A 797 -13.47 42.76 -31.52
C GLU A 797 -13.56 42.08 -32.90
N GLY A 798 -14.77 41.66 -33.27
CA GLY A 798 -15.05 41.07 -34.59
C GLY A 798 -14.96 39.54 -34.71
N ILE A 799 -14.75 38.79 -33.62
CA ILE A 799 -14.69 37.30 -33.67
C ILE A 799 -16.05 36.61 -33.52
N VAL A 800 -17.12 37.37 -33.22
CA VAL A 800 -18.50 36.87 -33.21
C VAL A 800 -19.08 37.02 -34.61
N GLU A 801 -19.46 35.91 -35.24
CA GLU A 801 -20.04 35.90 -36.58
C GLU A 801 -21.52 36.33 -36.51
N GLU A 802 -21.84 37.54 -36.98
CA GLU A 802 -23.19 38.11 -36.92
C GLU A 802 -24.16 37.36 -37.85
N GLY A 803 -25.26 36.84 -37.28
CA GLY A 803 -26.30 36.10 -38.00
C GLY A 803 -26.04 34.60 -38.16
N GLU A 804 -24.88 34.10 -37.71
CA GLU A 804 -24.49 32.69 -37.77
C GLU A 804 -24.42 32.04 -36.37
N ILE A 805 -24.32 30.70 -36.34
CA ILE A 805 -24.17 29.95 -35.08
C ILE A 805 -22.70 29.97 -34.65
N ASN A 806 -22.45 30.58 -33.51
CA ASN A 806 -21.15 30.66 -32.85
C ASN A 806 -21.07 29.61 -31.74
N VAL A 807 -19.88 29.06 -31.48
CA VAL A 807 -19.69 27.98 -30.50
C VAL A 807 -18.56 28.27 -29.53
N ILE A 808 -18.90 28.31 -28.23
CA ILE A 808 -17.91 28.26 -27.15
C ILE A 808 -17.49 26.80 -26.98
N THR A 809 -16.20 26.50 -27.18
CA THR A 809 -15.62 25.17 -26.92
C THR A 809 -14.77 25.22 -25.65
N ILE A 810 -14.99 24.28 -24.73
CA ILE A 810 -14.26 24.19 -23.46
C ILE A 810 -13.61 22.81 -23.38
N VAL A 811 -12.30 22.77 -23.15
CA VAL A 811 -11.56 21.57 -22.74
C VAL A 811 -11.38 21.66 -21.23
N GLN A 812 -12.02 20.78 -20.46
CA GLN A 812 -12.00 20.80 -18.99
C GLN A 812 -11.32 19.54 -18.47
N ASP A 813 -10.23 19.69 -17.70
CA ASP A 813 -9.60 18.55 -17.03
C ASP A 813 -10.48 18.05 -15.87
N ASN A 814 -10.47 16.74 -15.65
CA ASN A 814 -11.04 16.12 -14.46
C ASN A 814 -9.91 15.37 -13.75
N MET A 815 -9.66 15.76 -12.51
CA MET A 815 -8.58 15.22 -11.68
C MET A 815 -9.02 13.97 -10.90
N GLY A 816 -10.27 13.55 -11.08
CA GLY A 816 -10.98 12.54 -10.28
C GLY A 816 -12.12 13.20 -9.52
N LEU A 817 -13.08 12.41 -9.03
CA LEU A 817 -14.13 12.87 -8.14
C LEU A 817 -13.60 12.99 -6.71
N ASP A 818 -14.13 13.95 -5.94
CA ASP A 818 -13.66 14.21 -4.58
C ASP A 818 -13.95 13.04 -3.65
N GLU A 819 -13.28 13.01 -2.52
CA GLU A 819 -13.47 12.03 -1.46
C GLU A 819 -14.66 12.40 -0.56
N ALA A 820 -15.03 11.57 0.40
CA ALA A 820 -16.03 11.96 1.41
C ALA A 820 -15.42 12.93 2.45
N GLU A 821 -15.06 14.14 2.01
CA GLU A 821 -14.27 15.11 2.77
C GLU A 821 -15.11 15.92 3.78
N ASP A 822 -16.02 16.76 3.29
CA ASP A 822 -16.91 17.58 4.13
C ASP A 822 -18.13 16.79 4.62
N ASN A 823 -18.68 15.93 3.75
CA ASN A 823 -19.94 15.22 3.98
C ASN A 823 -20.06 13.93 3.15
N ARG A 824 -21.11 13.16 3.45
CA ARG A 824 -21.49 11.88 2.81
C ARG A 824 -21.49 11.94 1.27
N ASN A 825 -21.89 13.09 0.74
CA ASN A 825 -22.09 13.34 -0.68
C ASN A 825 -20.99 14.22 -1.30
N SER A 826 -19.86 14.49 -0.63
CA SER A 826 -18.70 15.13 -1.29
C SER A 826 -18.19 14.28 -2.48
N MET A 827 -18.35 12.95 -2.42
CA MET A 827 -18.11 12.05 -3.56
C MET A 827 -19.10 12.22 -4.72
N LYS A 828 -20.23 12.92 -4.51
CA LYS A 828 -21.15 13.37 -5.58
C LYS A 828 -20.75 14.74 -6.14
N SER A 829 -19.54 15.24 -5.90
CA SER A 829 -19.16 16.57 -6.34
C SER A 829 -19.17 16.69 -7.87
N PRO A 830 -19.61 17.85 -8.40
CA PRO A 830 -19.74 18.06 -9.84
C PRO A 830 -18.39 18.18 -10.53
N ARG A 831 -18.36 17.79 -11.81
CA ARG A 831 -17.28 18.05 -12.77
C ARG A 831 -17.89 18.55 -14.07
N GLY A 832 -17.38 19.64 -14.64
CA GLY A 832 -18.00 20.33 -15.77
C GLY A 832 -18.24 21.80 -15.49
N ILE A 833 -19.36 22.33 -16.00
CA ILE A 833 -19.68 23.76 -15.98
C ILE A 833 -20.75 24.04 -14.92
N ARG A 834 -20.36 24.70 -13.83
CA ARG A 834 -21.23 25.06 -12.68
C ARG A 834 -22.06 26.32 -12.92
N GLY A 835 -21.64 27.16 -13.85
CA GLY A 835 -22.40 28.34 -14.27
C GLY A 835 -21.99 28.80 -15.66
N PHE A 836 -22.95 29.30 -16.43
CA PHE A 836 -22.68 29.86 -17.76
C PHE A 836 -23.62 31.03 -18.09
N GLN A 837 -23.09 32.11 -18.66
CA GLN A 837 -23.90 33.26 -19.12
C GLN A 837 -23.14 34.08 -20.17
N LEU A 838 -23.79 34.38 -21.31
CA LEU A 838 -23.32 35.43 -22.22
C LEU A 838 -23.68 36.81 -21.65
N ASN A 839 -22.84 37.82 -21.86
CA ASN A 839 -23.13 39.20 -21.44
C ASN A 839 -24.38 39.80 -22.12
N THR A 840 -24.83 39.21 -23.23
CA THR A 840 -26.00 39.57 -24.04
C THR A 840 -26.40 38.32 -24.84
N GLY A 841 -27.68 38.13 -25.13
CA GLY A 841 -28.17 36.92 -25.78
C GLY A 841 -28.34 35.72 -24.83
N ASN A 842 -28.54 34.53 -25.39
CA ASN A 842 -28.68 33.26 -24.66
C ASN A 842 -28.09 32.11 -25.50
N PHE A 843 -27.66 31.03 -24.84
CA PHE A 843 -27.26 29.80 -25.53
C PHE A 843 -28.47 29.06 -26.11
N LEU A 844 -28.37 28.63 -27.37
CA LEU A 844 -29.36 27.78 -28.04
C LEU A 844 -29.31 26.37 -27.46
N SER A 845 -28.16 25.71 -27.55
CA SER A 845 -27.92 24.35 -27.09
C SER A 845 -26.54 24.23 -26.44
N TRP A 846 -26.40 23.25 -25.55
CA TRP A 846 -25.10 22.78 -25.07
C TRP A 846 -24.93 21.32 -25.51
N LYS A 847 -23.69 20.91 -25.74
CA LYS A 847 -23.31 19.52 -25.99
C LYS A 847 -22.10 19.13 -25.16
N VAL A 848 -21.98 17.84 -24.86
CA VAL A 848 -20.92 17.28 -24.02
C VAL A 848 -20.37 15.99 -24.62
N GLN A 849 -19.08 15.77 -24.45
CA GLN A 849 -18.37 14.58 -24.90
C GLN A 849 -17.20 14.24 -23.98
N GLY A 850 -17.35 13.16 -23.20
CA GLY A 850 -16.23 12.43 -22.59
C GLY A 850 -15.77 11.28 -23.49
N LYS A 851 -15.23 10.21 -22.89
CA LYS A 851 -14.84 8.97 -23.60
C LYS A 851 -16.00 8.34 -24.40
N ILE A 852 -15.70 7.46 -25.35
CA ILE A 852 -16.76 6.75 -26.10
C ILE A 852 -17.60 5.90 -25.15
N GLY A 853 -18.93 5.98 -25.29
CA GLY A 853 -19.89 5.13 -24.57
C GLY A 853 -20.13 5.48 -23.09
N GLY A 854 -19.38 6.44 -22.53
CA GLY A 854 -19.50 6.81 -21.11
C GLY A 854 -19.24 5.64 -20.15
N TYR A 855 -19.70 5.73 -18.90
CA TYR A 855 -19.53 4.65 -17.93
C TYR A 855 -20.38 3.39 -18.23
N THR A 856 -21.39 3.49 -19.09
CA THR A 856 -22.27 2.35 -19.44
C THR A 856 -21.72 1.48 -20.57
N ASN A 857 -21.24 2.09 -21.66
CA ASN A 857 -20.94 1.39 -22.91
C ASN A 857 -19.50 1.65 -23.43
N PHE A 858 -18.57 1.98 -22.53
CA PHE A 858 -17.15 2.13 -22.90
C PHE A 858 -16.59 0.87 -23.58
N PRO A 859 -15.82 1.00 -24.67
CA PRO A 859 -15.38 -0.15 -25.46
C PRO A 859 -14.25 -0.95 -24.83
N ASP A 860 -13.23 -0.30 -24.23
CA ASP A 860 -12.07 -0.99 -23.66
C ASP A 860 -12.43 -1.66 -22.32
N LYS A 861 -12.62 -2.99 -22.33
CA LYS A 861 -12.92 -3.76 -21.13
C LYS A 861 -11.67 -4.27 -20.40
N VAL A 862 -10.56 -4.47 -21.13
CA VAL A 862 -9.30 -4.95 -20.54
C VAL A 862 -8.68 -3.87 -19.65
N ARG A 863 -8.51 -2.65 -20.17
CA ARG A 863 -8.03 -1.50 -19.40
C ARG A 863 -9.14 -0.93 -18.54
N GLY A 864 -10.36 -0.91 -19.04
CA GLY A 864 -11.56 -0.65 -18.24
C GLY A 864 -11.92 0.83 -18.09
N LEU A 865 -12.83 1.10 -17.15
CA LEU A 865 -13.60 2.36 -17.07
C LEU A 865 -12.74 3.64 -17.07
N LEU A 866 -11.61 3.63 -16.36
CA LEU A 866 -10.89 4.83 -15.94
C LEU A 866 -9.69 5.18 -16.84
N ASN A 867 -9.33 4.32 -17.80
CA ASN A 867 -8.17 4.47 -18.69
C ASN A 867 -8.31 5.60 -19.73
N GLU A 868 -9.55 5.99 -20.09
CA GLU A 868 -9.83 6.91 -21.20
C GLU A 868 -10.57 8.17 -20.75
N GLY A 869 -10.20 9.31 -21.34
CA GLY A 869 -10.95 10.55 -21.36
C GLY A 869 -11.60 10.86 -22.71
N GLY A 870 -12.01 12.11 -22.85
CA GLY A 870 -12.76 12.64 -23.98
C GLY A 870 -11.95 13.31 -25.08
N LEU A 871 -10.61 13.40 -25.01
CA LEU A 871 -9.84 14.03 -26.09
C LEU A 871 -10.04 13.30 -27.42
N PHE A 872 -10.03 14.00 -28.55
CA PHE A 872 -10.35 13.40 -29.85
C PHE A 872 -9.50 12.15 -30.15
N GLY A 873 -8.20 12.19 -29.86
CA GLY A 873 -7.31 11.03 -30.02
C GLY A 873 -7.63 9.86 -29.10
N GLU A 874 -8.01 10.11 -27.85
CA GLU A 874 -8.53 9.07 -26.94
C GLU A 874 -9.80 8.44 -27.51
N ARG A 875 -10.76 9.26 -27.97
CA ARG A 875 -12.01 8.80 -28.60
C ARG A 875 -11.76 8.03 -29.90
N LYS A 876 -10.67 8.28 -30.62
CA LYS A 876 -10.25 7.49 -31.80
C LYS A 876 -9.40 6.25 -31.48
N GLY A 877 -8.91 6.12 -30.24
CA GLY A 877 -8.05 5.01 -29.80
C GLY A 877 -6.60 5.17 -30.27
N TRP A 878 -6.13 6.39 -30.49
CA TRP A 878 -4.78 6.68 -31.01
C TRP A 878 -3.64 6.27 -30.05
N HIS A 879 -3.94 6.01 -28.77
CA HIS A 879 -2.99 5.44 -27.80
C HIS A 879 -2.78 3.91 -27.96
N LEU A 880 -3.64 3.21 -28.71
CA LEU A 880 -3.64 1.75 -28.77
C LEU A 880 -2.54 1.19 -29.69
N PRO A 881 -1.92 0.04 -29.33
CA PRO A 881 -0.98 -0.66 -30.19
C PRO A 881 -1.54 -0.94 -31.58
N GLY A 882 -0.75 -0.70 -32.63
CA GLY A 882 -1.13 -1.01 -34.01
C GLY A 882 -2.13 -0.05 -34.66
N PHE A 883 -2.45 1.10 -34.05
CA PHE A 883 -3.12 2.19 -34.75
C PHE A 883 -2.23 2.72 -35.90
N ASP A 884 -2.80 2.94 -37.10
CA ASP A 884 -2.05 3.41 -38.27
C ASP A 884 -1.86 4.95 -38.26
N SER A 885 -0.73 5.38 -37.70
CA SER A 885 -0.24 6.76 -37.75
C SER A 885 0.73 7.02 -38.93
N SER A 886 0.84 6.12 -39.92
CA SER A 886 1.84 6.25 -41.00
C SER A 886 1.66 7.53 -41.83
N THR A 887 0.42 7.96 -42.04
CA THR A 887 0.05 9.17 -42.79
C THR A 887 0.13 10.47 -41.98
N TRP A 888 0.46 10.39 -40.69
CA TRP A 888 0.57 11.56 -39.81
C TRP A 888 1.86 12.34 -40.08
N GLU A 889 1.87 13.60 -39.64
CA GLU A 889 3.06 14.45 -39.67
C GLU A 889 4.17 13.81 -38.83
N SER A 890 5.43 13.91 -39.26
CA SER A 890 6.58 13.48 -38.45
C SER A 890 7.20 14.70 -37.78
N ARG A 891 7.37 14.62 -36.46
CA ARG A 891 8.05 15.63 -35.63
C ARG A 891 9.15 14.95 -34.82
N ASP A 892 10.25 15.67 -34.59
CA ASP A 892 11.31 15.20 -33.69
C ASP A 892 11.02 15.59 -32.23
N GLU A 893 10.14 16.56 -32.00
CA GLU A 893 9.85 17.17 -30.70
C GLU A 893 8.35 17.19 -30.36
N LEU A 894 8.04 17.16 -29.06
CA LEU A 894 6.68 17.25 -28.50
C LEU A 894 6.22 18.72 -28.41
N SER A 895 6.04 19.41 -29.55
CA SER A 895 5.61 20.82 -29.60
C SER A 895 4.35 21.06 -30.44
N LEU A 896 3.55 22.05 -30.04
CA LEU A 896 2.39 22.59 -30.77
C LEU A 896 2.69 23.94 -31.43
N ASP A 897 3.97 24.20 -31.78
CA ASP A 897 4.42 25.42 -32.49
C ASP A 897 4.07 26.73 -31.76
N ALA A 898 4.04 26.68 -30.42
CA ALA A 898 3.61 27.75 -29.50
C ALA A 898 2.14 28.20 -29.64
N GLU A 899 1.25 27.37 -30.18
CA GLU A 899 -0.21 27.60 -30.16
C GLU A 899 -0.91 26.89 -28.99
N ALA A 900 -2.02 27.46 -28.50
CA ALA A 900 -2.87 26.82 -27.49
C ALA A 900 -3.81 25.80 -28.14
N GLY A 901 -3.81 24.56 -27.65
CA GLY A 901 -4.57 23.46 -28.22
C GLY A 901 -4.20 22.10 -27.63
N VAL A 902 -4.69 21.02 -28.26
CA VAL A 902 -4.35 19.65 -27.85
C VAL A 902 -3.86 18.85 -29.04
N GLY A 903 -2.63 18.35 -28.97
CA GLY A 903 -2.05 17.42 -29.92
C GLY A 903 -2.00 15.99 -29.41
N PHE A 904 -1.92 15.04 -30.34
CA PHE A 904 -1.59 13.65 -30.04
C PHE A 904 -0.29 13.28 -30.74
N PHE A 905 0.64 12.74 -29.98
CA PHE A 905 1.93 12.28 -30.45
C PHE A 905 2.01 10.76 -30.23
N VAL A 906 2.44 10.00 -31.23
CA VAL A 906 2.60 8.54 -31.16
C VAL A 906 4.01 8.17 -31.62
N THR A 907 4.67 7.27 -30.91
CA THR A 907 5.95 6.68 -31.31
C THR A 907 5.97 5.18 -30.99
N THR A 908 6.91 4.46 -31.59
CA THR A 908 7.13 3.03 -31.34
C THR A 908 8.61 2.76 -31.11
N PHE A 909 8.92 1.90 -30.15
CA PHE A 909 10.27 1.44 -29.84
C PHE A 909 10.27 -0.05 -29.50
N GLU A 910 11.36 -0.74 -29.79
CA GLU A 910 11.49 -2.18 -29.55
C GLU A 910 12.39 -2.44 -28.34
N LEU A 911 11.96 -3.35 -27.46
CA LEU A 911 12.78 -3.86 -26.37
C LEU A 911 13.12 -5.32 -26.66
N ASP A 912 14.41 -5.68 -26.57
CA ASP A 912 14.90 -7.06 -26.57
C ASP A 912 15.76 -7.24 -25.32
N THR A 913 15.11 -7.34 -24.16
CA THR A 913 15.83 -7.49 -22.89
C THR A 913 16.42 -8.91 -22.76
N PRO A 914 17.59 -9.07 -22.10
CA PRO A 914 18.08 -10.39 -21.75
C PRO A 914 17.09 -11.15 -20.84
N CYS A 915 16.72 -12.39 -21.17
CA CYS A 915 15.87 -13.19 -20.28
C CYS A 915 16.59 -13.50 -18.95
N GLY A 916 15.83 -13.56 -17.85
CA GLY A 916 16.34 -13.92 -16.52
C GLY A 916 16.99 -12.76 -15.74
N ILE A 917 16.65 -11.52 -16.10
CA ILE A 917 16.82 -10.35 -15.26
C ILE A 917 15.46 -9.66 -15.07
N ASP A 918 15.21 -9.15 -13.87
CA ASP A 918 14.14 -8.20 -13.59
C ASP A 918 14.71 -6.79 -13.84
N ILE A 919 14.05 -6.00 -14.69
CA ILE A 919 14.44 -4.63 -15.01
C ILE A 919 13.34 -3.69 -14.54
N MET A 920 13.74 -2.59 -13.93
CA MET A 920 12.87 -1.51 -13.52
C MET A 920 13.07 -0.34 -14.50
N MET A 921 11.99 0.22 -15.04
CA MET A 921 12.07 1.37 -15.95
C MET A 921 11.06 2.46 -15.59
N SER A 922 11.44 3.71 -15.85
CA SER A 922 10.56 4.87 -15.72
C SER A 922 10.63 5.76 -16.93
N PHE A 923 9.50 6.37 -17.29
CA PHE A 923 9.48 7.55 -18.13
C PHE A 923 9.77 8.79 -17.27
N VAL A 924 10.67 9.65 -17.74
CA VAL A 924 11.12 10.86 -17.04
C VAL A 924 10.96 12.06 -17.95
N PHE A 925 10.17 13.03 -17.50
CA PHE A 925 10.15 14.40 -18.00
C PHE A 925 11.33 15.16 -17.39
N GLU A 926 12.15 15.82 -18.20
CA GLU A 926 13.39 16.48 -17.75
C GLU A 926 13.24 17.98 -17.48
N GLU A 927 12.15 18.61 -17.92
CA GLU A 927 11.95 20.05 -17.78
C GLU A 927 11.48 20.47 -16.37
N GLU A 928 11.92 21.65 -15.91
CA GLU A 928 11.50 22.22 -14.62
C GLU A 928 9.99 22.54 -14.60
N PHE A 929 9.39 22.50 -13.40
CA PHE A 929 7.99 22.89 -13.22
C PHE A 929 7.77 24.39 -13.46
N GLY A 930 6.64 24.72 -14.09
CA GLY A 930 6.21 26.10 -14.35
C GLY A 930 5.68 26.34 -15.77
N LEU A 931 5.92 25.42 -16.71
CA LEU A 931 5.43 25.54 -18.09
C LEU A 931 3.91 25.22 -18.18
N PRO A 932 3.08 26.09 -18.80
CA PRO A 932 1.63 25.92 -18.88
C PRO A 932 1.21 24.85 -19.89
N TYR A 933 1.38 23.58 -19.52
CA TYR A 933 0.93 22.44 -20.29
C TYR A 933 0.43 21.29 -19.40
N ARG A 934 -0.39 20.40 -19.96
CA ARG A 934 -0.69 19.07 -19.41
C ARG A 934 -0.31 18.00 -20.42
N ALA A 935 0.15 16.85 -19.95
CA ALA A 935 0.35 15.68 -20.79
C ALA A 935 -0.24 14.42 -20.15
N LEU A 936 -0.94 13.62 -20.95
CA LEU A 936 -1.30 12.24 -20.61
C LEU A 936 -0.32 11.29 -21.30
N LEU A 937 0.44 10.54 -20.52
CA LEU A 937 1.33 9.48 -20.97
C LEU A 937 0.52 8.20 -21.19
N PHE A 938 0.64 7.58 -22.36
CA PHE A 938 0.11 6.24 -22.64
C PHE A 938 1.21 5.29 -23.06
N VAL A 939 1.24 4.08 -22.49
CA VAL A 939 2.15 2.99 -22.88
C VAL A 939 1.32 1.77 -23.23
N ASN A 940 1.45 1.32 -24.48
CA ASN A 940 0.67 0.24 -25.07
C ASN A 940 -0.86 0.35 -24.80
N GLY A 941 -1.38 1.59 -24.87
CA GLY A 941 -2.80 1.91 -24.64
C GLY A 941 -3.21 2.18 -23.20
N TRP A 942 -2.36 1.85 -22.21
CA TRP A 942 -2.62 2.12 -20.79
C TRP A 942 -2.15 3.53 -20.41
N MET A 943 -2.96 4.30 -19.69
CA MET A 943 -2.66 5.68 -19.32
C MET A 943 -1.66 5.72 -18.16
N MET A 944 -0.36 5.70 -18.44
CA MET A 944 0.69 5.61 -17.43
C MET A 944 0.99 6.94 -16.70
N GLY A 945 0.21 8.00 -16.93
CA GLY A 945 0.17 9.13 -15.99
C GLY A 945 -0.20 10.51 -16.54
N LYS A 946 -0.57 11.39 -15.61
CA LYS A 946 -0.89 12.80 -15.86
C LYS A 946 0.27 13.70 -15.37
N ARG A 947 0.97 14.33 -16.31
CA ARG A 947 2.01 15.35 -16.06
C ARG A 947 1.36 16.74 -16.10
N VAL A 948 1.35 17.46 -14.98
CA VAL A 948 0.88 18.87 -14.90
C VAL A 948 2.09 19.80 -14.88
N GLY A 949 2.43 20.37 -16.04
CA GLY A 949 3.66 21.10 -16.31
C GLY A 949 3.92 22.26 -15.35
N ASN A 950 2.87 23.03 -15.06
CA ASN A 950 2.92 24.26 -14.27
C ASN A 950 2.81 24.05 -12.75
N LEU A 951 2.58 22.81 -12.28
CA LEU A 951 2.23 22.54 -10.88
C LEU A 951 3.13 21.53 -10.20
N GLY A 952 3.41 20.38 -10.82
CA GLY A 952 4.16 19.29 -10.16
C GLY A 952 3.39 18.62 -9.00
N PRO A 953 4.05 17.73 -8.22
CA PRO A 953 5.49 17.50 -8.16
C PRO A 953 6.01 16.36 -9.04
N GLN A 954 5.15 15.59 -9.72
CA GLN A 954 5.61 14.41 -10.46
C GLN A 954 6.17 14.72 -11.85
N ALA A 955 7.40 14.25 -12.08
CA ALA A 955 8.05 14.21 -13.40
C ALA A 955 8.53 12.80 -13.82
N LYS A 956 8.48 11.81 -12.91
CA LYS A 956 8.94 10.43 -13.13
C LYS A 956 7.80 9.42 -12.95
N PHE A 957 7.65 8.49 -13.89
CA PHE A 957 6.51 7.59 -14.03
C PHE A 957 7.00 6.14 -14.26
N PRO A 958 7.07 5.29 -13.21
CA PRO A 958 7.53 3.90 -13.32
C PRO A 958 6.52 2.99 -14.04
N VAL A 959 6.99 2.24 -15.04
CA VAL A 959 6.18 1.32 -15.86
C VAL A 959 6.83 -0.06 -15.92
N HIS A 960 6.07 -1.09 -15.56
CA HIS A 960 6.59 -2.46 -15.39
C HIS A 960 6.50 -3.31 -16.66
N GLU A 961 7.29 -4.39 -16.68
CA GLU A 961 7.10 -5.51 -17.61
C GLU A 961 5.64 -6.00 -17.59
N GLY A 962 5.13 -6.46 -18.73
CA GLY A 962 3.73 -6.83 -18.93
C GLY A 962 2.92 -5.69 -19.53
N ILE A 963 3.14 -4.46 -19.05
CA ILE A 963 2.62 -3.24 -19.69
C ILE A 963 3.65 -2.74 -20.71
N LEU A 964 4.93 -2.67 -20.33
CA LEU A 964 6.02 -2.72 -21.30
C LEU A 964 6.21 -4.17 -21.78
N ASN A 965 6.21 -4.36 -23.09
CA ASN A 965 6.63 -5.59 -23.73
C ASN A 965 8.16 -5.61 -23.82
N TYR A 966 8.82 -6.34 -22.92
CA TYR A 966 10.29 -6.42 -22.84
C TYR A 966 10.94 -7.28 -23.94
N HIS A 967 10.13 -7.99 -24.74
CA HIS A 967 10.59 -8.84 -25.84
C HIS A 967 9.79 -8.55 -27.13
N GLY A 968 9.81 -7.29 -27.57
CA GLY A 968 9.27 -6.84 -28.86
C GLY A 968 8.86 -5.37 -28.88
N MET A 969 7.99 -5.04 -29.83
CA MET A 969 7.53 -3.68 -30.08
C MET A 969 6.64 -3.15 -28.94
N ASN A 970 6.84 -1.87 -28.62
CA ASN A 970 6.02 -1.04 -27.75
C ASN A 970 5.49 0.17 -28.52
N THR A 971 4.27 0.60 -28.21
CA THR A 971 3.68 1.86 -28.65
C THR A 971 3.62 2.80 -27.46
N MET A 972 4.14 4.01 -27.59
CA MET A 972 3.92 5.09 -26.62
C MET A 972 3.17 6.22 -27.29
N ALA A 973 2.24 6.84 -26.56
CA ALA A 973 1.59 8.06 -27.01
C ALA A 973 1.53 9.13 -25.92
N ILE A 974 1.54 10.39 -26.34
CA ILE A 974 1.38 11.57 -25.49
C ILE A 974 0.20 12.38 -26.01
N ALA A 975 -0.82 12.57 -25.20
CA ALA A 975 -1.80 13.64 -25.44
C ALA A 975 -1.28 14.91 -24.77
N LEU A 976 -0.78 15.86 -25.58
CA LEU A 976 -0.16 17.11 -25.10
C LEU A 976 -1.15 18.26 -25.26
N TRP A 977 -1.48 18.93 -24.16
CA TRP A 977 -2.33 20.12 -24.12
C TRP A 977 -1.48 21.32 -23.72
N ALA A 978 -1.17 22.20 -24.69
CA ALA A 978 -0.55 23.50 -24.40
C ALA A 978 -1.65 24.50 -24.03
N MET A 979 -1.49 25.17 -22.89
CA MET A 979 -2.58 25.94 -22.27
C MET A 979 -2.52 27.45 -22.56
N GLU A 980 -1.43 27.97 -23.12
CA GLU A 980 -1.28 29.39 -23.48
C GLU A 980 -0.58 29.54 -24.84
N PRO A 981 -1.02 30.46 -25.71
CA PRO A 981 -0.36 30.76 -26.97
C PRO A 981 0.85 31.68 -26.76
N GLY A 982 1.82 31.63 -27.68
CA GLY A 982 3.05 32.42 -27.63
C GLY A 982 4.08 31.95 -26.61
N ILE A 983 3.86 30.79 -25.99
CA ILE A 983 4.84 30.09 -25.14
C ILE A 983 5.20 28.78 -25.84
N ASP A 984 6.50 28.59 -26.09
CA ASP A 984 6.99 27.34 -26.68
C ASP A 984 7.01 26.23 -25.63
N ILE A 985 6.28 25.15 -25.89
CA ILE A 985 6.07 24.02 -25.00
C ILE A 985 6.71 22.80 -25.65
N VAL A 986 7.86 22.38 -25.13
CA VAL A 986 8.64 21.25 -25.68
C VAL A 986 9.09 20.29 -24.56
N PRO A 987 8.19 19.49 -23.96
CA PRO A 987 8.51 18.59 -22.87
C PRO A 987 9.54 17.53 -23.30
N GLN A 988 10.53 17.27 -22.46
CA GLN A 988 11.66 16.39 -22.78
C GLN A 988 11.47 15.05 -22.10
N LEU A 989 11.02 14.04 -22.85
CA LEU A 989 10.62 12.74 -22.32
C LEU A 989 11.62 11.64 -22.70
N ARG A 990 12.19 10.96 -21.70
CA ARG A 990 13.06 9.79 -21.89
C ARG A 990 12.57 8.57 -21.10
N LEU A 991 12.83 7.36 -21.62
CA LEU A 991 12.69 6.11 -20.88
C LEU A 991 14.05 5.72 -20.29
N VAL A 992 14.11 5.46 -18.98
CA VAL A 992 15.36 5.16 -18.25
C VAL A 992 15.27 3.87 -17.46
N VAL A 993 16.41 3.19 -17.32
CA VAL A 993 16.58 2.00 -16.46
C VAL A 993 16.87 2.43 -15.02
N ASP A 994 15.97 2.13 -14.10
CA ASP A 994 16.08 2.50 -12.68
C ASP A 994 16.94 1.56 -11.85
N SER A 995 16.86 0.25 -12.15
CA SER A 995 17.51 -0.85 -11.45
C SER A 995 17.43 -2.14 -12.29
N VAL A 996 18.32 -3.08 -12.04
CA VAL A 996 18.37 -4.38 -12.72
C VAL A 996 18.84 -5.46 -11.74
N PHE A 997 18.19 -6.63 -11.72
CA PHE A 997 18.55 -7.76 -10.85
C PHE A 997 18.52 -9.08 -11.61
N GLU A 998 19.39 -10.04 -11.28
CA GLU A 998 19.38 -11.41 -11.84
C GLU A 998 18.52 -12.32 -10.98
N GLY A 999 17.33 -12.68 -11.49
CA GLY A 999 16.29 -13.37 -10.73
C GLY A 999 14.88 -13.09 -11.25
N GLY A 1000 14.00 -12.63 -10.37
CA GLY A 1000 12.61 -12.30 -10.66
C GLY A 1000 11.64 -13.48 -10.52
N VAL A 1001 10.42 -13.31 -11.04
CA VAL A 1001 9.36 -14.35 -11.00
C VAL A 1001 9.24 -15.20 -12.25
N GLY A 1002 10.12 -14.97 -13.23
CA GLY A 1002 10.08 -15.65 -14.53
C GLY A 1002 9.45 -14.74 -15.58
N ARG A 1003 8.67 -15.34 -16.50
CA ARG A 1003 8.01 -14.60 -17.58
C ARG A 1003 6.80 -13.83 -17.05
N ILE A 1004 6.78 -12.51 -17.26
CA ILE A 1004 5.57 -11.71 -17.08
C ILE A 1004 4.70 -11.79 -18.35
N GLU A 1005 3.39 -11.72 -18.17
CA GLU A 1005 2.42 -11.78 -19.28
C GLU A 1005 2.06 -10.38 -19.76
N VAL A 1006 2.07 -10.20 -21.08
CA VAL A 1006 1.72 -8.95 -21.75
C VAL A 1006 0.28 -9.00 -22.21
N ASN A 1007 -0.59 -8.18 -21.61
CA ASN A 1007 -1.99 -8.02 -22.03
C ASN A 1007 -2.23 -6.59 -22.52
N ASN A 1008 -1.84 -6.35 -23.78
CA ASN A 1008 -1.92 -5.05 -24.43
C ASN A 1008 -2.75 -5.14 -25.72
N PRO A 1009 -4.10 -5.17 -25.64
CA PRO A 1009 -4.93 -5.32 -26.83
C PRO A 1009 -4.78 -4.13 -27.79
N GLY A 1010 -4.76 -4.44 -29.08
CA GLY A 1010 -4.49 -3.48 -30.15
C GLY A 1010 -5.72 -2.70 -30.60
N TRP A 1011 -5.49 -1.74 -31.51
CA TRP A 1011 -6.56 -0.95 -32.12
C TRP A 1011 -7.42 -1.80 -33.06
N THR A 1012 -8.75 -1.63 -33.00
CA THR A 1012 -9.67 -2.12 -34.03
C THR A 1012 -10.71 -1.06 -34.41
N ALA A 1013 -11.26 -1.17 -35.61
CA ALA A 1013 -12.31 -0.29 -36.12
C ALA A 1013 -13.73 -0.60 -35.59
N GLN A 1014 -13.92 -1.67 -34.81
CA GLN A 1014 -15.24 -2.13 -34.32
C GLN A 1014 -15.42 -1.95 -32.81
N GLY A 1015 -14.34 -2.02 -32.05
CA GLY A 1015 -14.32 -2.01 -30.59
C GLY A 1015 -12.91 -2.27 -30.08
N ARG A 1016 -12.66 -1.98 -28.80
CA ARG A 1016 -11.36 -2.15 -28.15
C ARG A 1016 -11.42 -3.46 -27.35
N GLU A 1017 -11.50 -4.58 -28.07
CA GLU A 1017 -11.53 -5.94 -27.52
C GLU A 1017 -10.22 -6.27 -26.78
#